data_AF-A0A2P4ZAT0-F1
#
_entry.id   AF-A0A2P4ZAT0-F1
#
_cell.length_a   1.000
_cell.length_b   1.000
_cell.length_c   1.000
_cell.angle_alpha   90.00
_cell.angle_beta   90.00
_cell.angle_gamma   90.00
#
_symmetry.space_group_name_H-M   'P 1'
#
loop_
_entity.id
_entity.type
_entity.pdbx_description
1 polymer ?
#
loop_
_entity_poly.entity_id
_entity_poly.type
_entity_poly.pdbx_seq_one_letter_code
_entity_poly.pdbx_strand_id
1 'polypeptide(L)'
;MSPSATHSVDAPAGGVSTMEGNPEPLCAIVTPMGMLGYGFDEQLLTRTLDELVGGAPSFNVAVIMDSGSTDSGPSKLALGTMTCPEESYRRDLTKLVRAVINYKVPVLISSVGGDGSNEHVDLFVKMVQEIAASLNCPRKLNVLALYSEVSKDVVEQKLLAGDITGCGDEVPQLTVEEINSTPRILAQMGHEPILEAILSNPDFDILIAGRAYDPAIFVAFCAMSQAGPSPPQESLNNTLLGGFYHMGKIMECGGLCATPKSAGAVALVYKDGTFDISTPDPAARCVPLSVAAHTLYEKARPDILHGPGGYLDLTRTTYEQLPDEITVRVRGADFIPSTAQGSPYTVKLEGARVIGSRSIFFGSFKDPILIGQIHEYLEGVKARCALQHVGMDGTWKLDFHIYGAPEKSSDSANPVNRTQNLQEVFVVGEVLAASPTLARSLASTARVYCSHAAYKGQMATSGNFAFGIGGKTELDVGDCCEFSIYHLMNLIHGEQHGHAIHTGEKKIVEKGLTVHGIFPWQRVEIPASVSGNTNSTGPISRSESNVDTISAKKERLVDQDKKTLPAKDFSHAKALKDVAKVIRSKNAGPFQITFDVIFDDPVLYEVVKSSGILRQEAVAHLFRRSVDEVVWCGFFDQALAFKLTLPRTRNGELRCSGGFMENDVHGSQQYLPLMELPLSEELKRTLKAMG
;
A
#
# COMPACT_ATOMS: atom_id res chain seq x y z
N MET A 1 54.84 -20.62 38.94
CA MET A 1 55.84 -19.65 38.43
C MET A 1 55.47 -19.32 37.00
N SER A 2 55.01 -18.09 36.76
CA SER A 2 54.88 -17.46 35.44
C SER A 2 56.29 -17.16 34.84
N PRO A 3 56.45 -16.50 33.67
CA PRO A 3 55.89 -16.73 32.32
C PRO A 3 56.94 -16.46 31.19
N SER A 4 56.59 -16.69 29.91
CA SER A 4 56.89 -15.86 28.69
C SER A 4 56.65 -16.72 27.43
N ALA A 5 56.26 -16.26 26.25
CA ALA A 5 55.76 -15.00 25.71
C ALA A 5 54.95 -15.40 24.45
N THR A 6 53.75 -14.86 24.28
CA THR A 6 52.97 -15.02 23.04
C THR A 6 53.11 -13.74 22.22
N HIS A 7 53.62 -13.90 20.99
CA HIS A 7 53.76 -12.85 20.00
C HIS A 7 52.39 -12.28 19.59
N SER A 8 52.27 -10.97 19.68
CA SER A 8 51.27 -10.16 19.00
C SER A 8 51.59 -10.08 17.51
N VAL A 9 50.65 -10.46 16.65
CA VAL A 9 50.68 -10.11 15.23
C VAL A 9 49.47 -9.22 14.99
N ASP A 10 49.74 -7.93 14.84
CA ASP A 10 48.78 -6.92 14.40
C ASP A 10 48.26 -7.29 13.02
N ALA A 11 46.95 -7.52 12.92
CA ALA A 11 46.25 -7.58 11.65
C ALA A 11 46.08 -6.15 11.11
N PRO A 12 46.42 -5.86 9.84
CA PRO A 12 46.27 -4.53 9.31
C PRO A 12 44.78 -4.21 9.18
N ALA A 13 44.40 -3.04 9.70
CA ALA A 13 43.12 -2.41 9.45
C ALA A 13 42.91 -2.34 7.92
N GLY A 14 41.95 -3.13 7.43
CA GLY A 14 41.51 -3.07 6.05
C GLY A 14 40.96 -1.68 5.77
N GLY A 15 41.73 -0.88 5.03
CA GLY A 15 41.32 0.43 4.56
C GLY A 15 40.03 0.29 3.76
N VAL A 16 38.99 0.98 4.24
CA VAL A 16 37.84 1.34 3.42
C VAL A 16 38.38 2.21 2.30
N SER A 17 38.49 1.62 1.11
CA SER A 17 38.73 2.36 -0.12
C SER A 17 37.53 3.29 -0.31
N THR A 18 37.68 4.55 0.11
CA THR A 18 36.85 5.66 -0.33
C THR A 18 37.03 5.80 -1.83
N MET A 19 36.14 5.20 -2.63
CA MET A 19 36.02 5.55 -4.04
C MET A 19 35.44 6.97 -4.12
N GLU A 20 36.32 7.96 -4.01
CA GLU A 20 36.03 9.38 -4.24
C GLU A 20 35.86 9.64 -5.74
N GLY A 21 34.68 9.30 -6.25
CA GLY A 21 34.16 9.79 -7.51
C GLY A 21 32.64 9.92 -7.36
N ASN A 22 32.05 11.03 -7.81
CA ASN A 22 30.59 11.11 -7.87
C ASN A 22 30.10 10.01 -8.83
N PRO A 23 29.16 9.15 -8.42
CA PRO A 23 28.71 8.06 -9.26
C PRO A 23 28.06 8.62 -10.54
N GLU A 24 28.21 7.91 -11.65
CA GLU A 24 27.72 8.38 -12.96
C GLU A 24 26.20 8.23 -13.04
N PRO A 25 25.43 9.30 -13.38
CA PRO A 25 23.99 9.21 -13.52
C PRO A 25 23.56 8.20 -14.58
N LEU A 26 22.56 7.38 -14.25
CA LEU A 26 21.95 6.38 -15.12
C LEU A 26 20.64 6.89 -15.72
N CYS A 27 19.73 7.36 -14.87
CA CYS A 27 18.43 7.89 -15.27
C CYS A 27 17.82 8.74 -14.15
N ALA A 28 16.87 9.61 -14.52
CA ALA A 28 16.02 10.32 -13.58
C ALA A 28 14.56 9.88 -13.72
N ILE A 29 13.87 9.73 -12.59
CA ILE A 29 12.47 9.34 -12.53
C ILE A 29 11.69 10.38 -11.75
N VAL A 30 10.59 10.86 -12.33
CA VAL A 30 9.65 11.75 -11.65
C VAL A 30 8.37 10.99 -11.36
N THR A 31 7.99 10.91 -10.08
CA THR A 31 6.68 10.41 -9.67
C THR A 31 5.87 11.58 -9.16
N PRO A 32 4.90 12.11 -9.94
CA PRO A 32 4.15 13.28 -9.53
C PRO A 32 3.18 12.99 -8.37
N MET A 33 2.80 11.72 -8.20
CA MET A 33 1.91 11.23 -7.15
C MET A 33 2.00 9.71 -7.04
N GLY A 34 1.87 9.15 -5.83
CA GLY A 34 1.90 7.69 -5.61
C GLY A 34 0.62 6.93 -6.00
N MET A 35 -0.44 7.62 -6.42
CA MET A 35 -1.69 6.99 -6.87
C MET A 35 -2.33 7.86 -7.95
N LEU A 36 -2.51 7.32 -9.15
CA LEU A 36 -3.15 8.06 -10.23
C LEU A 36 -4.65 8.28 -9.91
N GLY A 37 -5.17 9.46 -10.27
CA GLY A 37 -6.55 9.86 -9.98
C GLY A 37 -6.71 10.69 -8.71
N TYR A 38 -5.73 10.71 -7.80
CA TYR A 38 -5.80 11.54 -6.58
C TYR A 38 -5.57 13.04 -6.86
N GLY A 39 -4.96 13.38 -7.99
CA GLY A 39 -4.81 14.75 -8.46
C GLY A 39 -3.49 15.40 -8.06
N PHE A 40 -2.57 15.54 -9.01
CA PHE A 40 -1.29 16.23 -8.82
C PHE A 40 -1.25 17.62 -9.46
N ASP A 41 -0.36 18.48 -8.95
CA ASP A 41 -0.09 19.80 -9.51
C ASP A 41 0.78 19.68 -10.77
N GLU A 42 0.19 20.02 -11.92
CA GLU A 42 0.87 19.98 -13.20
C GLU A 42 2.03 20.99 -13.29
N GLN A 43 1.98 22.10 -12.56
CA GLN A 43 3.07 23.08 -12.56
C GLN A 43 4.33 22.55 -11.89
N LEU A 44 4.18 21.73 -10.84
CA LEU A 44 5.32 21.05 -10.23
C LEU A 44 5.95 20.07 -11.22
N LEU A 45 5.14 19.21 -11.85
CA LEU A 45 5.64 18.27 -12.87
C LEU A 45 6.34 19.01 -14.02
N THR A 46 5.73 20.07 -14.55
CA THR A 46 6.30 20.85 -15.65
C THR A 46 7.67 21.42 -15.27
N ARG A 47 7.78 22.09 -14.11
CA ARG A 47 9.04 22.69 -13.66
C ARG A 47 10.14 21.64 -13.48
N THR A 48 9.81 20.51 -12.87
CA THR A 48 10.77 19.40 -12.70
C THR A 48 11.23 18.87 -14.05
N LEU A 49 10.34 18.71 -15.03
CA LEU A 49 10.72 18.29 -16.37
C LEU A 49 11.54 19.35 -17.12
N ASP A 50 11.24 20.64 -16.96
CA ASP A 50 12.05 21.74 -17.51
C ASP A 50 13.49 21.68 -16.97
N GLU A 51 13.65 21.45 -15.66
CA GLU A 51 14.97 21.35 -15.01
C GLU A 51 15.74 20.11 -15.46
N LEU A 52 15.08 18.94 -15.53
CA LEU A 52 15.74 17.68 -15.89
C LEU A 52 16.04 17.58 -17.39
N VAL A 53 15.13 18.03 -18.26
CA VAL A 53 15.24 17.88 -19.72
C VAL A 53 15.92 19.08 -20.37
N GLY A 54 15.74 20.29 -19.82
CA GLY A 54 16.24 21.53 -20.42
C GLY A 54 17.75 21.60 -20.61
N GLY A 55 18.51 20.80 -19.84
CA GLY A 55 19.96 20.64 -19.97
C GLY A 55 20.42 19.65 -21.04
N ALA A 56 19.51 18.99 -21.77
CA ALA A 56 19.80 17.85 -22.65
C ALA A 56 20.66 16.79 -21.93
N PRO A 57 20.13 16.16 -20.86
CA PRO A 57 20.92 15.29 -20.00
C PRO A 57 21.50 14.10 -20.76
N SER A 58 22.64 13.60 -20.30
CA SER A 58 23.27 12.38 -20.83
C SER A 58 22.60 11.09 -20.35
N PHE A 59 21.50 11.20 -19.60
CA PHE A 59 20.78 10.09 -18.97
C PHE A 59 19.29 10.14 -19.33
N ASN A 60 18.62 8.99 -19.23
CA ASN A 60 17.20 8.88 -19.56
C ASN A 60 16.32 9.54 -18.50
N VAL A 61 15.21 10.15 -18.90
CA VAL A 61 14.22 10.74 -17.99
C VAL A 61 12.86 10.12 -18.25
N ALA A 62 12.14 9.71 -17.20
CA ALA A 62 10.77 9.19 -17.30
C ALA A 62 9.85 9.72 -16.20
N VAL A 63 8.55 9.68 -16.48
CA VAL A 63 7.50 9.88 -15.49
C VAL A 63 6.89 8.52 -15.16
N ILE A 64 7.00 8.06 -13.92
CA ILE A 64 6.61 6.70 -13.53
C ILE A 64 5.68 6.74 -12.32
N MET A 65 4.62 5.94 -12.37
CA MET A 65 3.66 5.76 -11.29
C MET A 65 3.25 4.28 -11.19
N ASP A 66 3.11 3.76 -9.97
CA ASP A 66 2.29 2.58 -9.73
C ASP A 66 0.99 3.03 -9.06
N SER A 67 -0.10 2.28 -9.26
CA SER A 67 -1.39 2.57 -8.62
C SER A 67 -1.95 1.37 -7.87
N GLY A 68 -1.11 0.39 -7.56
CA GLY A 68 -1.51 -0.85 -6.92
C GLY A 68 -1.97 -0.64 -5.50
N SER A 69 -3.15 -1.17 -5.14
CA SER A 69 -3.60 -1.07 -3.74
C SER A 69 -4.65 -2.11 -3.37
N THR A 70 -4.41 -2.80 -2.25
CA THR A 70 -5.41 -3.62 -1.55
C THR A 70 -6.11 -2.88 -0.40
N ASP A 71 -5.71 -1.63 -0.12
CA ASP A 71 -6.16 -0.88 1.07
C ASP A 71 -7.62 -0.46 1.04
N SER A 72 -8.20 -0.36 -0.15
CA SER A 72 -9.63 -0.07 -0.30
C SER A 72 -10.52 -1.30 -0.13
N GLY A 73 -9.93 -2.45 0.21
CA GLY A 73 -10.64 -3.71 0.34
C GLY A 73 -10.89 -4.43 -0.99
N PRO A 74 -11.73 -5.49 -0.97
CA PRO A 74 -11.82 -6.48 -2.05
C PRO A 74 -12.66 -6.06 -3.26
N SER A 75 -13.44 -4.98 -3.15
CA SER A 75 -14.51 -4.68 -4.12
C SER A 75 -14.03 -4.47 -5.55
N LYS A 76 -12.83 -3.92 -5.76
CA LYS A 76 -12.29 -3.69 -7.12
C LYS A 76 -12.12 -5.02 -7.88
N LEU A 77 -11.42 -5.95 -7.25
CA LEU A 77 -11.22 -7.31 -7.79
C LEU A 77 -12.56 -8.04 -7.99
N ALA A 78 -13.47 -7.96 -7.01
CA ALA A 78 -14.76 -8.66 -7.05
C ALA A 78 -15.76 -8.06 -8.05
N LEU A 79 -15.81 -6.73 -8.20
CA LEU A 79 -16.87 -6.02 -8.94
C LEU A 79 -16.39 -5.36 -10.24
N GLY A 80 -15.07 -5.23 -10.45
CA GLY A 80 -14.50 -4.52 -11.59
C GLY A 80 -14.67 -3.00 -11.48
N THR A 81 -14.71 -2.48 -10.25
CA THR A 81 -14.73 -1.04 -9.99
C THR A 81 -13.31 -0.49 -9.86
N MET A 82 -13.14 0.80 -10.13
CA MET A 82 -11.86 1.48 -9.94
C MET A 82 -11.77 2.18 -8.57
N THR A 83 -10.54 2.52 -8.16
CA THR A 83 -10.29 3.26 -6.91
C THR A 83 -10.86 4.67 -6.95
N CYS A 84 -10.75 5.34 -8.10
CA CYS A 84 -11.28 6.68 -8.31
C CYS A 84 -12.35 6.67 -9.42
N PRO A 85 -13.24 7.68 -9.46
CA PRO A 85 -14.09 7.90 -10.62
C PRO A 85 -13.27 8.11 -11.90
N GLU A 86 -13.79 7.67 -13.04
CA GLU A 86 -13.12 7.75 -14.35
C GLU A 86 -12.64 9.17 -14.68
N GLU A 87 -13.43 10.17 -14.35
CA GLU A 87 -13.15 11.60 -14.56
C GLU A 87 -11.87 12.05 -13.84
N SER A 88 -11.58 11.46 -12.68
CA SER A 88 -10.35 11.74 -11.93
C SER A 88 -9.12 11.20 -12.64
N TYR A 89 -9.23 10.00 -13.23
CA TYR A 89 -8.17 9.43 -14.07
C TYR A 89 -7.98 10.24 -15.35
N ARG A 90 -9.07 10.62 -16.03
CA ARG A 90 -9.00 11.46 -17.24
C ARG A 90 -8.31 12.79 -16.99
N ARG A 91 -8.62 13.45 -15.87
CA ARG A 91 -7.97 14.71 -15.46
C ARG A 91 -6.45 14.54 -15.37
N ASP A 92 -5.98 13.48 -14.71
CA ASP A 92 -4.56 13.30 -14.47
C ASP A 92 -3.81 12.72 -15.69
N LEU A 93 -4.41 11.78 -16.41
CA LEU A 93 -3.89 11.28 -17.69
C LEU A 93 -3.76 12.41 -18.72
N THR A 94 -4.67 13.39 -18.75
CA THR A 94 -4.56 14.55 -19.65
C THR A 94 -3.26 15.32 -19.43
N LYS A 95 -2.86 15.52 -18.16
CA LYS A 95 -1.59 16.18 -17.79
C LYS A 95 -0.39 15.34 -18.23
N LEU A 96 -0.45 14.03 -18.02
CA LEU A 96 0.63 13.10 -18.38
C LEU A 96 0.82 12.99 -19.91
N VAL A 97 -0.27 12.86 -20.68
CA VAL A 97 -0.21 12.84 -22.15
C VAL A 97 0.35 14.16 -22.68
N ARG A 98 0.00 15.30 -22.06
CA ARG A 98 0.60 16.60 -22.40
C ARG A 98 2.11 16.61 -22.14
N ALA A 99 2.58 16.02 -21.03
CA ALA A 99 4.00 15.88 -20.75
C ALA A 99 4.73 15.03 -21.82
N VAL A 100 4.14 13.90 -22.23
CA VAL A 100 4.66 13.04 -23.32
C VAL A 100 4.78 13.81 -24.64
N ILE A 101 3.80 14.65 -24.96
CA ILE A 101 3.81 15.45 -26.20
C ILE A 101 4.88 16.55 -26.14
N ASN A 102 4.93 17.30 -25.03
CA ASN A 102 5.77 18.48 -24.91
C ASN A 102 7.26 18.15 -24.66
N TYR A 103 7.54 17.13 -23.84
CA TYR A 103 8.90 16.80 -23.40
C TYR A 103 9.48 15.54 -24.07
N LYS A 104 8.65 14.73 -24.74
CA LYS A 104 9.06 13.44 -25.34
C LYS A 104 9.69 12.48 -24.32
N VAL A 105 9.29 12.59 -23.07
CA VAL A 105 9.65 11.63 -22.01
C VAL A 105 8.59 10.53 -21.95
N PRO A 106 8.97 9.26 -21.78
CA PRO A 106 8.00 8.19 -21.63
C PRO A 106 7.24 8.31 -20.30
N VAL A 107 5.96 7.96 -20.32
CA VAL A 107 5.12 7.80 -19.13
C VAL A 107 4.86 6.31 -18.90
N LEU A 108 5.14 5.81 -17.71
CA LEU A 108 4.93 4.42 -17.34
C LEU A 108 3.96 4.35 -16.16
N ILE A 109 2.88 3.58 -16.30
CA ILE A 109 1.85 3.42 -15.26
C ILE A 109 1.52 1.94 -15.09
N SER A 110 1.72 1.38 -13.90
CA SER A 110 1.29 0.02 -13.54
C SER A 110 0.08 0.01 -12.60
N SER A 111 -0.55 -1.16 -12.52
CA SER A 111 -1.69 -1.42 -11.63
C SER A 111 -2.85 -0.44 -11.84
N VAL A 112 -3.13 -0.10 -13.11
CA VAL A 112 -4.16 0.88 -13.47
C VAL A 112 -5.56 0.50 -12.97
N GLY A 113 -6.40 1.49 -12.66
CA GLY A 113 -7.70 1.29 -11.99
C GLY A 113 -7.57 0.96 -10.48
N GLY A 114 -6.36 0.60 -10.03
CA GLY A 114 -6.00 0.33 -8.65
C GLY A 114 -5.91 -1.14 -8.28
N ASP A 115 -6.37 -2.01 -9.16
CA ASP A 115 -6.15 -3.46 -9.11
C ASP A 115 -5.34 -3.95 -10.32
N GLY A 116 -5.32 -3.24 -11.44
CA GLY A 116 -4.60 -3.67 -12.65
C GLY A 116 -5.28 -4.80 -13.42
N SER A 117 -6.61 -4.91 -13.38
CA SER A 117 -7.35 -5.86 -14.21
C SER A 117 -7.16 -5.60 -15.71
N ASN A 118 -7.38 -6.61 -16.54
CA ASN A 118 -7.24 -6.48 -17.98
C ASN A 118 -8.26 -5.48 -18.56
N GLU A 119 -9.48 -5.42 -17.99
CA GLU A 119 -10.48 -4.45 -18.42
C GLU A 119 -10.05 -3.02 -18.10
N HIS A 120 -9.36 -2.80 -16.96
CA HIS A 120 -8.81 -1.49 -16.62
C HIS A 120 -7.63 -1.12 -17.53
N VAL A 121 -6.76 -2.05 -17.90
CA VAL A 121 -5.71 -1.79 -18.91
C VAL A 121 -6.32 -1.31 -20.22
N ASP A 122 -7.34 -2.00 -20.73
CA ASP A 122 -8.04 -1.63 -21.95
C ASP A 122 -8.73 -0.26 -21.85
N LEU A 123 -9.38 0.02 -20.72
CA LEU A 123 -10.02 1.31 -20.45
C LEU A 123 -8.99 2.45 -20.45
N PHE A 124 -7.83 2.25 -19.84
CA PHE A 124 -6.78 3.27 -19.79
C PHE A 124 -6.15 3.53 -21.16
N VAL A 125 -5.92 2.50 -21.98
CA VAL A 125 -5.49 2.67 -23.37
C VAL A 125 -6.52 3.48 -24.16
N LYS A 126 -7.81 3.17 -24.00
CA LYS A 126 -8.90 3.92 -24.63
C LYS A 126 -8.93 5.38 -24.16
N MET A 127 -8.77 5.65 -22.86
CA MET A 127 -8.68 7.01 -22.33
C MET A 127 -7.51 7.78 -22.95
N VAL A 128 -6.33 7.16 -23.07
CA VAL A 128 -5.16 7.78 -23.71
C VAL A 128 -5.45 8.12 -25.17
N GLN A 129 -6.12 7.24 -25.93
CA GLN A 129 -6.52 7.50 -27.31
C GLN A 129 -7.47 8.70 -27.43
N GLU A 130 -8.50 8.75 -26.59
CA GLU A 130 -9.47 9.85 -26.57
C GLU A 130 -8.82 11.18 -26.14
N ILE A 131 -7.94 11.14 -25.15
CA ILE A 131 -7.18 12.31 -24.68
C ILE A 131 -6.24 12.82 -25.78
N ALA A 132 -5.49 11.93 -26.43
CA ALA A 132 -4.58 12.30 -27.52
C ALA A 132 -5.32 12.98 -28.68
N ALA A 133 -6.51 12.47 -29.03
CA ALA A 133 -7.40 13.12 -29.99
C ALA A 133 -7.89 14.49 -29.51
N SER A 134 -8.34 14.60 -28.25
CA SER A 134 -8.82 15.87 -27.69
C SER A 134 -7.73 16.95 -27.60
N LEU A 135 -6.47 16.53 -27.42
CA LEU A 135 -5.31 17.41 -27.38
C LEU A 135 -4.75 17.73 -28.78
N ASN A 136 -5.36 17.24 -29.86
CA ASN A 136 -4.85 17.34 -31.24
C ASN A 136 -3.38 16.90 -31.34
N CYS A 137 -3.05 15.73 -30.79
CA CYS A 137 -1.68 15.25 -30.73
C CYS A 137 -1.00 15.30 -32.12
N PRO A 138 0.12 16.04 -32.28
CA PRO A 138 0.70 16.32 -33.60
C PRO A 138 1.53 15.16 -34.15
N ARG A 139 1.73 14.10 -33.36
CA ARG A 139 2.55 12.94 -33.71
C ARG A 139 1.84 11.65 -33.33
N LYS A 140 2.30 10.56 -33.92
CA LYS A 140 1.94 9.21 -33.48
C LYS A 140 2.42 8.99 -32.05
N LEU A 141 1.59 8.31 -31.24
CA LEU A 141 1.96 7.79 -29.93
C LEU A 141 1.98 6.27 -29.95
N ASN A 142 3.02 5.68 -29.40
CA ASN A 142 3.15 4.24 -29.22
C ASN A 142 2.80 3.86 -27.77
N VAL A 143 1.69 3.16 -27.57
CA VAL A 143 1.25 2.70 -26.25
C VAL A 143 1.52 1.21 -26.10
N LEU A 144 2.21 0.81 -25.03
CA LEU A 144 2.35 -0.59 -24.64
C LEU A 144 1.28 -0.92 -23.59
N ALA A 145 0.48 -1.95 -23.87
CA ALA A 145 -0.52 -2.49 -22.94
C ALA A 145 -0.06 -3.85 -22.43
N LEU A 146 0.17 -3.97 -21.12
CA LEU A 146 0.60 -5.19 -20.44
C LEU A 146 -0.51 -5.75 -19.56
N TYR A 147 -0.77 -7.05 -19.65
CA TYR A 147 -1.86 -7.72 -18.97
C TYR A 147 -1.35 -8.67 -17.87
N SER A 148 -2.17 -8.88 -16.84
CA SER A 148 -1.77 -9.59 -15.61
C SER A 148 -2.74 -10.69 -15.16
N GLU A 149 -3.89 -10.82 -15.82
CA GLU A 149 -4.85 -11.86 -15.48
C GLU A 149 -4.36 -13.25 -15.89
N VAL A 150 -4.58 -14.22 -15.00
CA VAL A 150 -4.28 -15.63 -15.22
C VAL A 150 -5.59 -16.41 -15.26
N SER A 151 -5.68 -17.39 -16.16
CA SER A 151 -6.89 -18.21 -16.29
C SER A 151 -7.10 -19.10 -15.06
N LYS A 152 -8.37 -19.31 -14.70
CA LYS A 152 -8.76 -20.23 -13.62
C LYS A 152 -8.17 -21.63 -13.80
N ASP A 153 -8.14 -22.11 -15.04
CA ASP A 153 -7.61 -23.43 -15.38
C ASP A 153 -6.11 -23.58 -15.03
N VAL A 154 -5.32 -22.52 -15.23
CA VAL A 154 -3.89 -22.50 -14.84
C VAL A 154 -3.76 -22.50 -13.32
N VAL A 155 -4.53 -21.67 -12.62
CA VAL A 155 -4.50 -21.57 -11.15
C VAL A 155 -4.95 -22.89 -10.51
N GLU A 156 -6.02 -23.50 -11.01
CA GLU A 156 -6.51 -24.80 -10.55
C GLU A 156 -5.47 -25.91 -10.76
N GLN A 157 -4.80 -25.94 -11.93
CA GLN A 157 -3.73 -26.90 -12.17
C GLN A 157 -2.58 -26.73 -11.17
N LYS A 158 -2.14 -25.49 -10.94
CA LYS A 158 -1.05 -25.20 -9.99
C LYS A 158 -1.46 -25.53 -8.56
N LEU A 159 -2.71 -25.27 -8.17
CA LEU A 159 -3.24 -25.68 -6.88
C LEU A 159 -3.19 -27.21 -6.72
N LEU A 160 -3.69 -27.96 -7.70
CA LEU A 160 -3.69 -29.43 -7.68
C LEU A 160 -2.28 -30.04 -7.72
N ALA A 161 -1.30 -29.31 -8.28
CA ALA A 161 0.11 -29.70 -8.27
C ALA A 161 0.84 -29.40 -6.95
N GLY A 162 0.20 -28.68 -6.02
CA GLY A 162 0.84 -28.22 -4.77
C GLY A 162 1.75 -27.01 -4.96
N ASP A 163 1.60 -26.27 -6.07
CA ASP A 163 2.41 -25.11 -6.43
C ASP A 163 1.81 -23.77 -5.95
N ILE A 164 0.79 -23.81 -5.09
CA ILE A 164 0.15 -22.62 -4.52
C ILE A 164 0.18 -22.68 -2.99
N THR A 165 0.61 -21.60 -2.35
CA THR A 165 0.64 -21.45 -0.89
C THR A 165 0.09 -20.09 -0.46
N GLY A 166 -0.43 -19.95 0.77
CA GLY A 166 -0.85 -18.66 1.30
C GLY A 166 0.31 -17.66 1.39
N CYS A 167 0.04 -16.35 1.31
CA CYS A 167 1.05 -15.30 1.56
C CYS A 167 1.40 -15.13 3.06
N GLY A 168 0.90 -16.00 3.92
CA GLY A 168 1.05 -16.02 5.37
C GLY A 168 0.15 -17.12 5.95
N ASP A 169 0.41 -17.54 7.17
CA ASP A 169 -0.34 -18.61 7.84
C ASP A 169 -1.80 -18.19 8.13
N GLU A 170 -2.05 -16.88 8.19
CA GLU A 170 -3.36 -16.29 8.39
C GLU A 170 -4.23 -16.24 7.12
N VAL A 171 -3.65 -16.56 5.94
CA VAL A 171 -4.41 -16.65 4.69
C VAL A 171 -5.12 -18.01 4.63
N PRO A 172 -6.45 -18.04 4.43
CA PRO A 172 -7.18 -19.30 4.29
C PRO A 172 -6.66 -20.15 3.12
N GLN A 173 -6.69 -21.48 3.27
CA GLN A 173 -6.32 -22.41 2.21
C GLN A 173 -7.20 -22.23 0.97
N LEU A 174 -6.58 -22.03 -0.19
CA LEU A 174 -7.28 -21.88 -1.46
C LEU A 174 -8.03 -23.15 -1.87
N THR A 175 -9.29 -23.01 -2.27
CA THR A 175 -10.09 -24.11 -2.84
C THR A 175 -10.44 -23.91 -4.32
N VAL A 176 -10.82 -25.00 -4.99
CA VAL A 176 -11.30 -24.96 -6.38
C VAL A 176 -12.61 -24.16 -6.47
N GLU A 177 -13.47 -24.24 -5.45
CA GLU A 177 -14.69 -23.45 -5.35
C GLU A 177 -14.40 -21.95 -5.25
N GLU A 178 -13.35 -21.55 -4.53
CA GLU A 178 -12.88 -20.16 -4.44
C GLU A 178 -12.33 -19.66 -5.76
N ILE A 179 -11.51 -20.45 -6.45
CA ILE A 179 -11.02 -20.13 -7.81
C ILE A 179 -12.20 -19.90 -8.75
N ASN A 180 -13.18 -20.82 -8.74
CA ASN A 180 -14.34 -20.75 -9.63
C ASN A 180 -15.26 -19.56 -9.33
N SER A 181 -15.44 -19.22 -8.06
CA SER A 181 -16.24 -18.06 -7.63
C SER A 181 -15.53 -16.72 -7.76
N THR A 182 -14.23 -16.70 -8.07
CA THR A 182 -13.46 -15.48 -8.26
C THR A 182 -13.58 -14.98 -9.71
N PRO A 183 -14.15 -13.79 -9.99
CA PRO A 183 -14.32 -13.29 -11.36
C PRO A 183 -13.01 -13.01 -12.09
N ARG A 184 -12.00 -12.47 -11.40
CA ARG A 184 -10.69 -12.09 -11.96
C ARG A 184 -9.58 -12.56 -11.03
N ILE A 185 -8.54 -13.17 -11.57
CA ILE A 185 -7.34 -13.59 -10.82
C ILE A 185 -6.14 -12.88 -11.42
N LEU A 186 -5.52 -11.99 -10.65
CA LEU A 186 -4.39 -11.20 -11.09
C LEU A 186 -3.10 -11.83 -10.56
N ALA A 187 -2.11 -12.04 -11.42
CA ALA A 187 -0.75 -12.36 -11.01
C ALA A 187 0.08 -11.08 -10.94
N GLN A 188 0.58 -10.76 -9.76
CA GLN A 188 1.44 -9.61 -9.53
C GLN A 188 2.79 -9.84 -10.23
N MET A 189 2.98 -9.19 -11.38
CA MET A 189 4.17 -9.37 -12.22
C MET A 189 5.44 -8.75 -11.60
N GLY A 190 6.58 -9.36 -11.93
CA GLY A 190 7.90 -8.78 -11.67
C GLY A 190 8.30 -7.72 -12.70
N HIS A 191 9.58 -7.35 -12.71
CA HIS A 191 10.11 -6.35 -13.65
C HIS A 191 10.38 -6.94 -15.04
N GLU A 192 10.55 -8.26 -15.12
CA GLU A 192 10.90 -9.03 -16.31
C GLU A 192 9.94 -8.81 -17.49
N PRO A 193 8.61 -9.00 -17.37
CA PRO A 193 7.70 -8.82 -18.51
C PRO A 193 7.62 -7.36 -18.96
N ILE A 194 7.77 -6.41 -18.04
CA ILE A 194 7.79 -4.97 -18.34
C ILE A 194 9.05 -4.62 -19.14
N LEU A 195 10.21 -5.11 -18.69
CA LEU A 195 11.49 -4.89 -19.35
C LEU A 195 11.49 -5.47 -20.77
N GLU A 196 10.99 -6.69 -20.95
CA GLU A 196 10.92 -7.33 -22.28
C GLU A 196 10.04 -6.57 -23.27
N ALA A 197 8.89 -6.07 -22.82
CA ALA A 197 8.00 -5.27 -23.64
C ALA A 197 8.67 -3.95 -24.07
N ILE A 198 9.38 -3.30 -23.14
CA ILE A 198 10.13 -2.07 -23.40
C ILE A 198 11.29 -2.33 -24.38
N LEU A 199 12.11 -3.35 -24.14
CA LEU A 199 13.26 -3.68 -25.00
C LEU A 199 12.83 -4.08 -26.41
N SER A 200 11.65 -4.72 -26.54
CA SER A 200 11.06 -5.06 -27.84
C SER A 200 10.47 -3.84 -28.57
N ASN A 201 10.21 -2.75 -27.86
CA ASN A 201 9.57 -1.54 -28.37
C ASN A 201 10.24 -0.28 -27.81
N PRO A 202 11.53 -0.03 -28.13
CA PRO A 202 12.30 1.07 -27.54
C PRO A 202 11.76 2.47 -27.90
N ASP A 203 10.85 2.57 -28.87
CA ASP A 203 10.18 3.79 -29.31
C ASP A 203 8.80 4.01 -28.65
N PHE A 204 8.50 3.33 -27.54
CA PHE A 204 7.26 3.53 -26.79
C PHE A 204 7.18 4.94 -26.18
N ASP A 205 5.97 5.47 -26.09
CA ASP A 205 5.69 6.76 -25.46
C ASP A 205 4.99 6.60 -24.11
N ILE A 206 4.10 5.61 -24.01
CA ILE A 206 3.29 5.34 -22.83
C ILE A 206 3.26 3.84 -22.59
N LEU A 207 3.49 3.40 -21.37
CA LEU A 207 3.27 2.03 -20.93
C LEU A 207 2.13 2.00 -19.90
N ILE A 208 1.13 1.18 -20.17
CA ILE A 208 -0.02 0.91 -19.31
C ILE A 208 0.02 -0.58 -18.94
N ALA A 209 0.31 -0.89 -17.68
CA ALA A 209 0.39 -2.25 -17.19
C ALA A 209 -0.72 -2.58 -16.19
N GLY A 210 -1.12 -3.85 -16.19
CA GLY A 210 -1.95 -4.47 -15.17
C GLY A 210 -1.24 -4.60 -13.83
N ARG A 211 -1.67 -5.55 -12.99
CA ARG A 211 -1.14 -5.74 -11.64
C ARG A 211 0.36 -6.04 -11.66
N ALA A 212 1.14 -5.13 -11.11
CA ALA A 212 2.58 -5.30 -10.92
C ALA A 212 2.95 -5.24 -9.45
N TYR A 213 4.11 -5.81 -9.12
CA TYR A 213 4.76 -5.49 -7.86
C TYR A 213 5.18 -4.03 -7.92
N ASP A 214 4.80 -3.26 -6.90
CA ASP A 214 4.79 -1.80 -6.96
C ASP A 214 6.16 -1.20 -7.43
N PRO A 215 7.34 -1.71 -6.99
CA PRO A 215 8.65 -1.26 -7.50
C PRO A 215 8.99 -1.73 -8.93
N ALA A 216 8.33 -2.75 -9.47
CA ALA A 216 8.77 -3.46 -10.68
C ALA A 216 8.83 -2.58 -11.92
N ILE A 217 7.89 -1.65 -12.09
CA ILE A 217 7.87 -0.73 -13.22
C ILE A 217 9.05 0.25 -13.20
N PHE A 218 9.49 0.65 -12.00
CA PHE A 218 10.67 1.48 -11.79
C PHE A 218 11.95 0.70 -12.11
N VAL A 219 12.03 -0.53 -11.61
CA VAL A 219 13.16 -1.45 -11.86
C VAL A 219 13.31 -1.72 -13.36
N ALA A 220 12.21 -1.97 -14.08
CA ALA A 220 12.25 -2.22 -15.52
C ALA A 220 12.84 -1.01 -16.30
N PHE A 221 12.48 0.22 -15.92
CA PHE A 221 13.03 1.42 -16.57
C PHE A 221 14.53 1.63 -16.27
N CYS A 222 14.95 1.41 -15.02
CA CYS A 222 16.37 1.46 -14.64
C CYS A 222 17.17 0.37 -15.36
N ALA A 223 16.66 -0.86 -15.40
CA ALA A 223 17.26 -1.99 -16.11
C ALA A 223 17.43 -1.72 -17.60
N MET A 224 16.43 -1.15 -18.27
CA MET A 224 16.53 -0.72 -19.67
C MET A 224 17.62 0.34 -19.85
N SER A 225 17.66 1.33 -18.96
CA SER A 225 18.67 2.40 -19.03
C SER A 225 20.09 1.86 -18.83
N GLN A 226 20.26 0.80 -18.03
CA GLN A 226 21.55 0.16 -17.78
C GLN A 226 22.01 -0.71 -18.95
N ALA A 227 21.06 -1.44 -19.56
CA ALA A 227 21.32 -2.34 -20.68
C ALA A 227 21.76 -1.61 -21.96
N GLY A 228 21.31 -0.37 -22.16
CA GLY A 228 21.49 0.33 -23.43
C GLY A 228 20.81 -0.38 -24.61
N PRO A 229 21.18 -0.06 -25.86
CA PRO A 229 20.50 -0.58 -27.05
C PRO A 229 20.81 -2.05 -27.40
N SER A 230 21.62 -2.78 -26.62
CA SER A 230 21.97 -4.20 -26.88
C SER A 230 22.39 -4.91 -25.58
N PRO A 231 21.49 -5.61 -24.88
CA PRO A 231 21.80 -6.22 -23.58
C PRO A 231 22.48 -7.59 -23.70
N PRO A 232 23.48 -7.90 -22.86
CA PRO A 232 23.63 -9.21 -22.26
C PRO A 232 22.74 -9.29 -21.01
N GLN A 233 21.93 -10.35 -20.91
CA GLN A 233 21.07 -10.68 -19.76
C GLN A 233 21.84 -10.82 -18.42
N GLU A 234 23.18 -10.84 -18.46
CA GLU A 234 24.09 -10.97 -17.32
C GLU A 234 24.49 -9.62 -16.66
N SER A 235 23.91 -8.49 -17.08
CA SER A 235 24.39 -7.15 -16.65
C SER A 235 23.84 -6.62 -15.32
N LEU A 236 22.84 -7.27 -14.71
CA LEU A 236 22.20 -6.83 -13.47
C LEU A 236 22.59 -7.75 -12.31
N ASN A 237 23.53 -7.31 -11.49
CA ASN A 237 23.89 -8.01 -10.26
C ASN A 237 22.91 -7.67 -9.11
N ASN A 238 23.00 -8.42 -8.01
CA ASN A 238 22.13 -8.27 -6.84
C ASN A 238 22.11 -6.85 -6.28
N THR A 239 23.25 -6.16 -6.26
CA THR A 239 23.36 -4.80 -5.71
C THR A 239 22.69 -3.76 -6.61
N LEU A 240 22.84 -3.87 -7.94
CA LEU A 240 22.13 -3.00 -8.88
C LEU A 240 20.61 -3.18 -8.76
N LEU A 241 20.14 -4.42 -8.79
CA LEU A 241 18.72 -4.72 -8.61
C LEU A 241 18.24 -4.24 -7.24
N GLY A 242 19.01 -4.46 -6.17
CA GLY A 242 18.69 -4.00 -4.83
C GLY A 242 18.51 -2.48 -4.76
N GLY A 243 19.43 -1.73 -5.37
CA GLY A 243 19.32 -0.28 -5.52
C GLY A 243 18.04 0.16 -6.25
N PHE A 244 17.74 -0.48 -7.38
CA PHE A 244 16.55 -0.15 -8.18
C PHE A 244 15.24 -0.51 -7.45
N TYR A 245 15.19 -1.66 -6.78
CA TYR A 245 14.04 -2.08 -6.00
C TYR A 245 13.81 -1.19 -4.77
N HIS A 246 14.88 -0.77 -4.08
CA HIS A 246 14.77 0.14 -2.95
C HIS A 246 14.31 1.54 -3.39
N MET A 247 14.83 2.05 -4.51
CA MET A 247 14.34 3.30 -5.12
C MET A 247 12.86 3.17 -5.48
N GLY A 248 12.47 2.10 -6.18
CA GLY A 248 11.08 1.85 -6.55
C GLY A 248 10.15 1.76 -5.33
N LYS A 249 10.58 1.06 -4.27
CA LYS A 249 9.81 0.94 -3.02
C LYS A 249 9.50 2.29 -2.38
N ILE A 250 10.37 3.28 -2.53
CA ILE A 250 10.13 4.62 -2.00
C ILE A 250 9.28 5.44 -3.00
N MET A 251 9.62 5.37 -4.28
CA MET A 251 8.97 6.15 -5.33
C MET A 251 7.53 5.71 -5.62
N GLU A 252 7.15 4.45 -5.37
CA GLU A 252 5.77 3.94 -5.56
C GLU A 252 4.73 4.78 -4.78
N CYS A 253 5.12 5.32 -3.63
CA CYS A 253 4.28 6.16 -2.79
C CYS A 253 4.44 7.67 -3.05
N GLY A 254 5.25 8.08 -4.03
CA GLY A 254 5.57 9.48 -4.30
C GLY A 254 6.23 10.19 -3.12
N GLY A 255 5.76 11.39 -2.80
CA GLY A 255 6.35 12.29 -1.80
C GLY A 255 6.07 11.96 -0.33
N LEU A 256 5.51 10.77 -0.02
CA LEU A 256 5.21 10.39 1.36
C LEU A 256 6.46 10.19 2.23
N CYS A 257 7.63 10.03 1.61
CA CYS A 257 8.94 9.98 2.29
C CYS A 257 9.48 11.36 2.67
N ALA A 258 8.87 12.47 2.21
CA ALA A 258 9.28 13.82 2.53
C ALA A 258 8.73 14.33 3.88
N THR A 259 9.34 15.39 4.40
CA THR A 259 8.93 16.08 5.63
C THR A 259 8.73 17.59 5.36
N PRO A 260 7.51 18.13 5.56
CA PRO A 260 6.25 17.41 5.68
C PRO A 260 5.96 16.54 4.44
N LYS A 261 5.03 15.58 4.56
CA LYS A 261 4.62 14.72 3.44
C LYS A 261 4.19 15.58 2.25
N SER A 262 4.69 15.24 1.07
CA SER A 262 4.32 15.88 -0.21
C SER A 262 3.68 14.86 -1.15
N ALA A 263 3.20 15.33 -2.31
CA ALA A 263 2.54 14.46 -3.29
C ALA A 263 3.55 13.68 -4.14
N GLY A 264 4.56 14.36 -4.70
CA GLY A 264 5.49 13.78 -5.65
C GLY A 264 6.90 13.60 -5.10
N ALA A 265 7.70 12.80 -5.78
CA ALA A 265 9.11 12.57 -5.51
C ALA A 265 9.90 12.53 -6.83
N VAL A 266 11.20 12.79 -6.74
CA VAL A 266 12.16 12.69 -7.85
C VAL A 266 13.31 11.81 -7.40
N ALA A 267 13.70 10.86 -8.25
CA ALA A 267 14.89 10.05 -8.05
C ALA A 267 15.91 10.29 -9.16
N LEU A 268 17.17 10.50 -8.78
CA LEU A 268 18.31 10.41 -9.69
C LEU A 268 19.06 9.11 -9.35
N VAL A 269 19.03 8.16 -10.29
CA VAL A 269 19.63 6.83 -10.12
C VAL A 269 20.99 6.80 -10.79
N TYR A 270 21.95 6.10 -10.20
CA TYR A 270 23.31 6.00 -10.69
C TYR A 270 23.65 4.59 -11.17
N LYS A 271 24.69 4.48 -12.02
CA LYS A 271 25.11 3.22 -12.66
C LYS A 271 25.58 2.13 -11.70
N ASP A 272 25.87 2.47 -10.45
CA ASP A 272 26.29 1.55 -9.38
C ASP A 272 25.13 1.11 -8.47
N GLY A 273 23.89 1.56 -8.74
CA GLY A 273 22.70 1.26 -7.94
C GLY A 273 22.46 2.23 -6.79
N THR A 274 23.37 3.18 -6.55
CA THR A 274 23.10 4.33 -5.67
C THR A 274 21.95 5.15 -6.26
N PHE A 275 21.17 5.82 -5.41
CA PHE A 275 20.19 6.80 -5.87
C PHE A 275 20.06 7.97 -4.89
N ASP A 276 19.72 9.12 -5.44
CA ASP A 276 19.33 10.32 -4.71
C ASP A 276 17.83 10.49 -4.80
N ILE A 277 17.18 10.77 -3.67
CA ILE A 277 15.74 11.06 -3.62
C ILE A 277 15.47 12.45 -3.06
N SER A 278 14.59 13.18 -3.74
CA SER A 278 14.15 14.51 -3.36
C SER A 278 12.65 14.69 -3.66
N THR A 279 12.11 15.86 -3.35
CA THR A 279 10.71 16.23 -3.58
C THR A 279 10.66 17.47 -4.48
N PRO A 280 9.73 17.52 -5.47
CA PRO A 280 9.54 18.71 -6.29
C PRO A 280 8.81 19.82 -5.52
N ASP A 281 8.16 19.50 -4.39
CA ASP A 281 7.47 20.48 -3.56
C ASP A 281 8.47 21.36 -2.78
N PRO A 282 8.53 22.68 -3.04
CA PRO A 282 9.48 23.59 -2.38
C PRO A 282 9.18 23.82 -0.89
N ALA A 283 8.04 23.33 -0.38
CA ALA A 283 7.69 23.40 1.04
C ALA A 283 8.03 22.12 1.82
N ALA A 284 8.66 21.13 1.15
CA ALA A 284 9.04 19.86 1.76
C ALA A 284 10.51 19.53 1.46
N ARG A 285 11.07 18.62 2.26
CA ARG A 285 12.41 18.07 2.05
C ARG A 285 12.47 16.58 2.37
N CYS A 286 13.33 15.84 1.70
CA CYS A 286 13.68 14.49 2.12
C CYS A 286 14.76 14.58 3.20
N VAL A 287 14.59 13.83 4.30
CA VAL A 287 15.59 13.71 5.37
C VAL A 287 15.88 12.23 5.64
N PRO A 288 17.10 11.84 6.08
CA PRO A 288 17.50 10.44 6.21
C PRO A 288 16.49 9.59 6.98
N LEU A 289 16.01 10.08 8.12
CA LEU A 289 15.04 9.37 8.95
C LEU A 289 13.72 9.09 8.21
N SER A 290 13.17 10.05 7.47
CA SER A 290 11.87 9.89 6.82
C SER A 290 11.97 8.99 5.58
N VAL A 291 13.09 9.05 4.87
CA VAL A 291 13.38 8.16 3.73
C VAL A 291 13.60 6.73 4.21
N ALA A 292 14.41 6.53 5.26
CA ALA A 292 14.60 5.22 5.87
C ALA A 292 13.29 4.64 6.43
N ALA A 293 12.49 5.47 7.12
CA ALA A 293 11.23 5.05 7.73
C ALA A 293 10.13 4.68 6.72
N HIS A 294 10.32 4.99 5.44
CA HIS A 294 9.38 4.63 4.39
C HIS A 294 9.44 3.14 4.03
N THR A 295 10.57 2.47 4.27
CA THR A 295 10.73 1.01 4.08
C THR A 295 9.78 0.19 4.95
N LEU A 296 9.39 0.72 6.11
CA LEU A 296 8.43 0.09 7.01
C LEU A 296 6.99 0.18 6.50
N TYR A 297 6.69 1.17 5.66
CA TYR A 297 5.32 1.51 5.30
C TYR A 297 4.68 0.39 4.47
N GLU A 298 3.53 -0.11 4.93
CA GLU A 298 2.73 -1.15 4.29
C GLU A 298 3.38 -2.53 4.12
N LYS A 299 4.44 -2.81 4.89
CA LYS A 299 5.14 -4.10 4.84
C LYS A 299 5.04 -4.84 6.18
N ALA A 300 5.07 -6.17 6.12
CA ALA A 300 5.08 -7.03 7.31
C ALA A 300 6.41 -6.94 8.07
N ARG A 301 7.49 -6.67 7.35
CA ARG A 301 8.85 -6.52 7.86
C ARG A 301 9.47 -5.23 7.31
N PRO A 302 10.48 -4.65 7.97
CA PRO A 302 11.17 -3.46 7.47
C PRO A 302 12.50 -3.79 6.76
N ASP A 303 13.03 -4.99 6.99
CA ASP A 303 14.38 -5.43 6.64
C ASP A 303 14.42 -6.27 5.36
N ILE A 304 13.49 -7.21 5.22
CA ILE A 304 13.39 -8.17 4.12
C ILE A 304 12.02 -8.02 3.48
N LEU A 305 11.98 -7.46 2.27
CA LEU A 305 10.73 -7.21 1.54
C LEU A 305 10.59 -8.21 0.39
N HIS A 306 9.73 -9.20 0.58
CA HIS A 306 9.43 -10.19 -0.46
C HIS A 306 8.67 -9.56 -1.63
N GLY A 307 9.00 -10.04 -2.83
CA GLY A 307 8.34 -9.68 -4.08
C GLY A 307 8.46 -10.83 -5.09
N PRO A 308 7.98 -10.63 -6.33
CA PRO A 308 8.15 -11.63 -7.36
C PRO A 308 9.63 -11.97 -7.57
N GLY A 309 9.93 -13.28 -7.60
CA GLY A 309 11.28 -13.78 -7.90
C GLY A 309 12.35 -13.64 -6.81
N GLY A 310 12.02 -13.18 -5.60
CA GLY A 310 13.01 -13.02 -4.53
C GLY A 310 12.58 -12.05 -3.45
N TYR A 311 13.57 -11.39 -2.84
CA TYR A 311 13.31 -10.32 -1.88
C TYR A 311 14.37 -9.23 -1.93
N LEU A 312 13.97 -8.04 -1.49
CA LEU A 312 14.85 -6.90 -1.24
C LEU A 312 15.37 -6.97 0.20
N ASP A 313 16.70 -6.99 0.36
CA ASP A 313 17.41 -6.93 1.63
C ASP A 313 17.87 -5.48 1.89
N LEU A 314 17.41 -4.93 3.01
CA LEU A 314 17.66 -3.56 3.44
C LEU A 314 18.57 -3.48 4.69
N THR A 315 19.11 -4.60 5.16
CA THR A 315 19.86 -4.67 6.42
C THR A 315 21.19 -3.90 6.40
N ARG A 316 21.69 -3.52 5.21
CA ARG A 316 22.94 -2.79 5.02
C ARG A 316 22.75 -1.40 4.43
N THR A 317 21.50 -0.90 4.41
CA THR A 317 21.23 0.38 3.78
C THR A 317 21.73 1.55 4.59
N THR A 318 22.13 2.61 3.88
CA THR A 318 22.60 3.87 4.47
C THR A 318 21.90 5.05 3.82
N TYR A 319 21.64 6.09 4.61
CA TYR A 319 20.90 7.28 4.19
C TYR A 319 21.73 8.52 4.55
N GLU A 320 22.20 9.23 3.54
CA GLU A 320 23.11 10.38 3.67
C GLU A 320 22.38 11.66 3.22
N GLN A 321 22.30 12.66 4.10
CA GLN A 321 21.78 13.97 3.72
C GLN A 321 22.79 14.67 2.80
N LEU A 322 22.36 15.11 1.62
CA LEU A 322 23.21 15.88 0.71
C LEU A 322 23.29 17.38 1.11
N PRO A 323 24.31 18.12 0.64
CA PRO A 323 24.53 19.53 1.03
C PRO A 323 23.40 20.51 0.69
N ASP A 324 22.46 20.12 -0.18
CA ASP A 324 21.29 20.92 -0.52
C ASP A 324 20.19 20.88 0.56
N GLU A 325 20.34 20.02 1.57
CA GLU A 325 19.41 19.83 2.71
C GLU A 325 17.98 19.40 2.32
N ILE A 326 17.78 19.04 1.04
CA ILE A 326 16.49 18.58 0.50
C ILE A 326 16.55 17.18 -0.10
N THR A 327 17.77 16.71 -0.41
CA THR A 327 18.01 15.44 -1.09
C THR A 327 18.72 14.46 -0.16
N VAL A 328 18.31 13.19 -0.21
CA VAL A 328 18.94 12.09 0.53
C VAL A 328 19.52 11.10 -0.46
N ARG A 329 20.78 10.75 -0.27
CA ARG A 329 21.46 9.67 -1.00
C ARG A 329 21.29 8.35 -0.27
N VAL A 330 20.94 7.30 -1.02
CA VAL A 330 20.64 5.98 -0.49
C VAL A 330 21.52 4.92 -1.16
N ARG A 331 22.05 3.99 -0.36
CA ARG A 331 22.94 2.90 -0.81
C ARG A 331 22.71 1.63 -0.01
N GLY A 332 23.31 0.51 -0.45
CA GLY A 332 23.52 -0.69 0.36
C GLY A 332 22.38 -1.71 0.37
N ALA A 333 21.41 -1.59 -0.54
CA ALA A 333 20.37 -2.61 -0.73
C ALA A 333 20.83 -3.70 -1.70
N ASP A 334 20.39 -4.93 -1.47
CA ASP A 334 20.56 -6.04 -2.42
C ASP A 334 19.22 -6.70 -2.72
N PHE A 335 19.07 -7.20 -3.94
CA PHE A 335 17.98 -8.11 -4.29
C PHE A 335 18.52 -9.54 -4.30
N ILE A 336 17.90 -10.43 -3.54
CA ILE A 336 18.28 -11.84 -3.45
C ILE A 336 17.26 -12.67 -4.24
N PRO A 337 17.64 -13.24 -5.39
CA PRO A 337 16.73 -14.06 -6.19
C PRO A 337 16.34 -15.34 -5.46
N SER A 338 15.08 -15.77 -5.57
CA SER A 338 14.61 -17.02 -4.96
C SER A 338 15.36 -18.25 -5.50
N THR A 339 15.74 -18.22 -6.78
CA THR A 339 16.53 -19.26 -7.44
C THR A 339 17.92 -19.42 -6.85
N ALA A 340 18.54 -18.34 -6.37
CA ALA A 340 19.82 -18.38 -5.67
C ALA A 340 19.70 -19.11 -4.31
N GLN A 341 18.48 -19.25 -3.79
CA GLN A 341 18.17 -19.96 -2.55
C GLN A 341 17.62 -21.37 -2.79
N GLY A 342 17.59 -21.83 -4.05
CA GLY A 342 17.02 -23.13 -4.42
C GLY A 342 15.49 -23.17 -4.44
N SER A 343 14.82 -22.02 -4.39
CA SER A 343 13.36 -21.90 -4.47
C SER A 343 12.92 -21.46 -5.88
N PRO A 344 11.72 -21.87 -6.34
CA PRO A 344 11.20 -21.42 -7.63
C PRO A 344 10.95 -19.91 -7.63
N TYR A 345 10.81 -19.34 -8.83
CA TYR A 345 10.27 -17.98 -8.96
C TYR A 345 8.79 -18.02 -8.55
N THR A 346 8.34 -17.04 -7.76
CA THR A 346 6.94 -16.96 -7.34
C THR A 346 6.31 -15.65 -7.79
N VAL A 347 5.04 -15.69 -8.16
CA VAL A 347 4.18 -14.49 -8.29
C VAL A 347 3.09 -14.53 -7.23
N LYS A 348 2.61 -13.37 -6.81
CA LYS A 348 1.47 -13.27 -5.90
C LYS A 348 0.17 -13.20 -6.70
N LEU A 349 -0.73 -14.13 -6.44
CA LEU A 349 -2.10 -14.13 -6.94
C LEU A 349 -3.01 -13.31 -6.03
N GLU A 350 -3.77 -12.39 -6.60
CA GLU A 350 -4.80 -11.61 -5.93
C GLU A 350 -6.17 -11.82 -6.62
N GLY A 351 -7.19 -12.02 -5.81
CA GLY A 351 -8.56 -12.24 -6.27
C GLY A 351 -9.57 -12.06 -5.15
N ALA A 352 -10.77 -11.62 -5.50
CA ALA A 352 -11.86 -11.44 -4.56
C ALA A 352 -13.19 -11.84 -5.20
N ARG A 353 -14.16 -12.21 -4.37
CA ARG A 353 -15.49 -12.67 -4.80
C ARG A 353 -16.61 -11.95 -4.04
N VAL A 354 -17.82 -12.05 -4.59
CA VAL A 354 -19.05 -11.67 -3.88
C VAL A 354 -19.50 -12.85 -3.01
N ILE A 355 -19.73 -12.60 -1.72
CA ILE A 355 -20.18 -13.61 -0.74
C ILE A 355 -21.66 -13.45 -0.33
N GLY A 356 -22.35 -12.47 -0.90
CA GLY A 356 -23.77 -12.19 -0.67
C GLY A 356 -24.07 -10.70 -0.82
N SER A 357 -25.25 -10.28 -0.39
CA SER A 357 -25.67 -8.88 -0.37
C SER A 357 -25.59 -8.30 1.04
N ARG A 358 -25.17 -7.03 1.13
CA ARG A 358 -24.93 -6.28 2.37
C ARG A 358 -25.96 -5.16 2.52
N SER A 359 -26.63 -5.13 3.66
CA SER A 359 -27.46 -4.00 4.10
C SER A 359 -27.07 -3.59 5.50
N ILE A 360 -27.15 -2.30 5.79
CA ILE A 360 -26.81 -1.75 7.11
C ILE A 360 -27.93 -0.85 7.63
N PHE A 361 -28.00 -0.71 8.94
CA PHE A 361 -28.74 0.35 9.61
C PHE A 361 -27.90 0.86 10.77
N PHE A 362 -28.13 2.10 11.19
CA PHE A 362 -27.32 2.69 12.24
C PHE A 362 -28.08 3.77 13.01
N GLY A 363 -27.64 3.99 14.24
CA GLY A 363 -28.29 4.88 15.19
C GLY A 363 -27.72 4.74 16.59
N SER A 364 -28.34 5.42 17.54
CA SER A 364 -27.83 5.51 18.91
C SER A 364 -28.85 5.07 19.96
N PHE A 365 -28.34 4.51 21.05
CA PHE A 365 -29.05 4.32 22.31
C PHE A 365 -28.56 5.36 23.31
N LYS A 366 -29.50 6.00 24.04
CA LYS A 366 -29.20 7.05 25.04
C LYS A 366 -29.79 6.76 26.41
N ASP A 367 -30.66 5.77 26.52
CA ASP A 367 -31.26 5.39 27.81
C ASP A 367 -30.21 4.64 28.65
N PRO A 368 -29.78 5.17 29.81
CA PRO A 368 -28.77 4.52 30.65
C PRO A 368 -29.17 3.12 31.13
N ILE A 369 -30.48 2.86 31.31
CA ILE A 369 -30.99 1.55 31.74
C ILE A 369 -30.76 0.51 30.63
N LEU A 370 -31.02 0.89 29.38
CA LEU A 370 -30.76 0.02 28.22
C LEU A 370 -29.27 -0.12 27.96
N ILE A 371 -28.51 0.98 28.00
CA ILE A 371 -27.05 0.98 27.78
C ILE A 371 -26.35 -0.01 28.73
N GLY A 372 -26.79 -0.09 30.00
CA GLY A 372 -26.25 -1.05 30.97
C GLY A 372 -26.48 -2.53 30.64
N GLN A 373 -27.36 -2.84 29.70
CA GLN A 373 -27.70 -4.20 29.22
C GLN A 373 -27.63 -4.31 27.69
N ILE A 374 -26.84 -3.45 27.03
CA ILE A 374 -26.84 -3.32 25.56
C ILE A 374 -26.46 -4.62 24.86
N HIS A 375 -25.52 -5.39 25.42
CA HIS A 375 -25.05 -6.64 24.82
C HIS A 375 -26.16 -7.71 24.85
N GLU A 376 -26.82 -7.92 25.99
CA GLU A 376 -27.96 -8.87 26.05
C GLU A 376 -29.13 -8.40 25.18
N TYR A 377 -29.37 -7.08 25.12
CA TYR A 377 -30.43 -6.50 24.29
C TYR A 377 -30.21 -6.80 22.80
N LEU A 378 -29.00 -6.59 22.28
CA LEU A 378 -28.66 -6.84 20.88
C LEU A 378 -28.65 -8.33 20.53
N GLU A 379 -28.25 -9.22 21.44
CA GLU A 379 -28.42 -10.67 21.25
C GLU A 379 -29.92 -11.05 21.17
N GLY A 380 -30.77 -10.40 21.97
CA GLY A 380 -32.22 -10.51 21.86
C GLY A 380 -32.74 -10.09 20.48
N VAL A 381 -32.19 -9.02 19.89
CA VAL A 381 -32.52 -8.59 18.52
C VAL A 381 -32.17 -9.68 17.51
N LYS A 382 -30.97 -10.29 17.58
CA LYS A 382 -30.58 -11.39 16.69
C LYS A 382 -31.54 -12.58 16.80
N ALA A 383 -31.86 -13.00 18.02
CA ALA A 383 -32.79 -14.11 18.26
C ALA A 383 -34.19 -13.83 17.69
N ARG A 384 -34.68 -12.59 17.81
CA ARG A 384 -35.97 -12.19 17.22
C ARG A 384 -35.93 -12.16 15.70
N CYS A 385 -34.86 -11.67 15.10
CA CYS A 385 -34.66 -11.77 13.65
C CYS A 385 -34.66 -13.23 13.19
N ALA A 386 -34.01 -14.13 13.92
CA ALA A 386 -34.03 -15.55 13.60
C ALA A 386 -35.45 -16.14 13.62
N LEU A 387 -36.28 -15.76 14.61
CA LEU A 387 -37.67 -16.21 14.70
C LEU A 387 -38.58 -15.66 13.59
N GLN A 388 -38.44 -14.39 13.21
CA GLN A 388 -39.28 -13.77 12.18
C GLN A 388 -38.96 -14.27 10.77
N HIS A 389 -37.77 -14.83 10.56
CA HIS A 389 -37.28 -15.26 9.26
C HIS A 389 -37.21 -16.79 9.14
N VAL A 390 -37.88 -17.53 10.03
CA VAL A 390 -38.05 -18.98 9.91
C VAL A 390 -38.80 -19.29 8.61
N GLY A 391 -38.25 -20.20 7.80
CA GLY A 391 -38.89 -20.67 6.56
C GLY A 391 -38.68 -19.76 5.35
N MET A 392 -37.85 -18.71 5.46
CA MET A 392 -37.41 -17.98 4.28
C MET A 392 -36.19 -18.66 3.64
N ASP A 393 -36.15 -18.65 2.31
CA ASP A 393 -35.05 -19.23 1.56
C ASP A 393 -33.77 -18.40 1.66
N GLY A 394 -32.63 -19.08 1.78
CA GLY A 394 -31.30 -18.49 1.76
C GLY A 394 -30.65 -18.32 3.15
N THR A 395 -29.33 -18.17 3.15
CA THR A 395 -28.52 -17.99 4.36
C THR A 395 -28.33 -16.51 4.67
N TRP A 396 -28.16 -16.20 5.96
CA TRP A 396 -27.86 -14.84 6.40
C TRP A 396 -27.07 -14.80 7.72
N LYS A 397 -26.44 -13.66 7.97
CA LYS A 397 -25.75 -13.29 9.20
C LYS A 397 -26.15 -11.86 9.57
N LEU A 398 -26.34 -11.60 10.86
CA LEU A 398 -26.57 -10.27 11.43
C LEU A 398 -25.67 -10.11 12.64
N ASP A 399 -24.91 -9.03 12.67
CA ASP A 399 -24.15 -8.65 13.85
C ASP A 399 -23.97 -7.12 13.92
N PHE A 400 -23.36 -6.64 15.01
CA PHE A 400 -23.32 -5.23 15.37
C PHE A 400 -21.90 -4.70 15.55
N HIS A 401 -21.62 -3.54 14.97
CA HIS A 401 -20.52 -2.68 15.40
C HIS A 401 -21.04 -1.77 16.50
N ILE A 402 -20.40 -1.82 17.68
CA ILE A 402 -20.88 -1.14 18.88
C ILE A 402 -19.80 -0.17 19.36
N TYR A 403 -20.15 1.11 19.44
CA TYR A 403 -19.25 2.20 19.80
C TYR A 403 -19.75 2.91 21.05
N GLY A 404 -18.86 3.12 22.04
CA GLY A 404 -19.20 3.79 23.29
C GLY A 404 -19.90 2.90 24.34
N ALA A 405 -20.06 1.60 24.07
CA ALA A 405 -20.66 0.67 25.03
C ALA A 405 -19.72 0.32 26.19
N PRO A 406 -20.29 -0.01 27.37
CA PRO A 406 -19.53 -0.62 28.46
C PRO A 406 -18.96 -1.98 28.06
N GLU A 407 -17.82 -2.36 28.65
CA GLU A 407 -17.25 -3.69 28.46
C GLU A 407 -18.23 -4.77 28.94
N LYS A 408 -18.24 -5.90 28.23
CA LYS A 408 -19.04 -7.06 28.62
C LYS A 408 -18.49 -7.58 29.95
N SER A 409 -19.34 -7.76 30.94
CA SER A 409 -19.03 -7.95 32.38
C SER A 409 -18.19 -9.18 32.77
N SER A 410 -17.51 -9.85 31.83
CA SER A 410 -16.70 -11.07 32.06
C SER A 410 -15.22 -10.98 31.65
N ASP A 411 -14.76 -9.90 31.00
CA ASP A 411 -13.37 -9.78 30.51
C ASP A 411 -12.46 -8.87 31.38
N SER A 412 -12.85 -8.57 32.61
CA SER A 412 -12.15 -7.61 33.47
C SER A 412 -10.93 -8.23 34.18
N ALA A 413 -9.80 -8.29 33.49
CA ALA A 413 -8.48 -8.48 34.11
C ALA A 413 -7.58 -7.22 34.03
N ASN A 414 -8.04 -6.11 33.45
CA ASN A 414 -7.39 -4.81 33.60
C ASN A 414 -8.38 -3.66 33.34
N PRO A 415 -8.81 -2.88 34.36
CA PRO A 415 -9.63 -1.71 34.15
C PRO A 415 -8.74 -0.60 33.61
N VAL A 416 -8.66 -0.45 32.28
CA VAL A 416 -8.30 0.85 31.74
C VAL A 416 -9.50 1.74 32.08
N ASN A 417 -9.36 2.56 33.12
CA ASN A 417 -10.29 3.62 33.51
C ASN A 417 -10.40 4.62 32.34
N ARG A 418 -11.08 4.22 31.26
CA ARG A 418 -11.71 5.17 30.37
C ARG A 418 -12.89 5.67 31.17
N THR A 419 -12.82 6.93 31.57
CA THR A 419 -13.99 7.75 31.86
C THR A 419 -14.88 7.77 30.60
N GLN A 420 -15.52 6.65 30.28
CA GLN A 420 -16.51 6.56 29.23
C GLN A 420 -17.70 7.37 29.73
N ASN A 421 -17.91 8.50 29.07
CA ASN A 421 -19.15 9.23 29.18
C ASN A 421 -20.23 8.29 28.63
N LEU A 422 -20.90 7.54 29.51
CA LEU A 422 -21.97 6.55 29.21
C LEU A 422 -23.26 7.22 28.71
N GLN A 423 -23.15 8.32 27.96
CA GLN A 423 -24.31 9.11 27.53
C GLN A 423 -24.92 8.56 26.25
N GLU A 424 -24.14 7.89 25.41
CA GLU A 424 -24.59 7.45 24.10
C GLU A 424 -23.79 6.24 23.59
N VAL A 425 -24.49 5.21 23.13
CA VAL A 425 -23.91 4.07 22.42
C VAL A 425 -24.38 4.14 20.97
N PHE A 426 -23.44 4.28 20.04
CA PHE A 426 -23.72 4.23 18.61
C PHE A 426 -23.57 2.80 18.09
N VAL A 427 -24.52 2.35 17.29
CA VAL A 427 -24.55 1.00 16.73
C VAL A 427 -24.71 1.06 15.22
N VAL A 428 -23.93 0.25 14.51
CA VAL A 428 -24.18 -0.13 13.12
C VAL A 428 -24.55 -1.60 13.10
N GLY A 429 -25.80 -1.91 12.76
CA GLY A 429 -26.22 -3.28 12.46
C GLY A 429 -25.86 -3.61 11.02
N GLU A 430 -25.08 -4.66 10.82
CA GLU A 430 -24.63 -5.13 9.50
C GLU A 430 -25.23 -6.50 9.21
N VAL A 431 -25.85 -6.60 8.03
CA VAL A 431 -26.45 -7.84 7.54
C VAL A 431 -25.72 -8.30 6.29
N LEU A 432 -25.38 -9.59 6.27
CA LEU A 432 -24.97 -10.32 5.07
C LEU A 432 -26.04 -11.37 4.76
N ALA A 433 -26.54 -11.42 3.53
CA ALA A 433 -27.53 -12.41 3.14
C ALA A 433 -27.38 -12.90 1.69
N ALA A 434 -28.02 -14.02 1.37
CA ALA A 434 -27.98 -14.63 0.03
C ALA A 434 -28.65 -13.77 -1.08
N SER A 435 -29.48 -12.80 -0.72
CA SER A 435 -30.10 -11.88 -1.68
C SER A 435 -30.27 -10.46 -1.12
N PRO A 436 -30.37 -9.42 -1.98
CA PRO A 436 -30.61 -8.04 -1.53
C PRO A 436 -31.94 -7.89 -0.78
N THR A 437 -32.98 -8.60 -1.22
CA THR A 437 -34.29 -8.58 -0.56
C THR A 437 -34.21 -9.17 0.86
N LEU A 438 -33.50 -10.29 1.02
CA LEU A 438 -33.29 -10.91 2.32
C LEU A 438 -32.48 -10.01 3.25
N ALA A 439 -31.38 -9.42 2.75
CA ALA A 439 -30.53 -8.51 3.52
C ALA A 439 -31.33 -7.31 4.03
N ARG A 440 -32.12 -6.68 3.15
CA ARG A 440 -32.97 -5.54 3.49
C ARG A 440 -34.06 -5.90 4.49
N SER A 441 -34.72 -7.05 4.31
CA SER A 441 -35.74 -7.55 5.25
C SER A 441 -35.16 -7.70 6.66
N LEU A 442 -34.02 -8.38 6.78
CA LEU A 442 -33.33 -8.59 8.04
C LEU A 442 -32.87 -7.30 8.69
N ALA A 443 -32.27 -6.38 7.93
CA ALA A 443 -31.86 -5.07 8.44
C ALA A 443 -33.07 -4.30 8.97
N SER A 444 -34.20 -4.35 8.27
CA SER A 444 -35.42 -3.68 8.70
C SER A 444 -36.01 -4.28 9.96
N THR A 445 -36.12 -5.61 10.03
CA THR A 445 -36.57 -6.32 11.24
C THR A 445 -35.66 -6.03 12.43
N ALA A 446 -34.33 -6.08 12.23
CA ALA A 446 -33.35 -5.81 13.27
C ALA A 446 -33.47 -4.38 13.81
N ARG A 447 -33.60 -3.39 12.92
CA ARG A 447 -33.84 -1.99 13.30
C ARG A 447 -35.14 -1.84 14.08
N VAL A 448 -36.24 -2.45 13.62
CA VAL A 448 -37.54 -2.41 14.31
C VAL A 448 -37.41 -2.97 15.74
N TYR A 449 -36.73 -4.09 15.92
CA TYR A 449 -36.48 -4.63 17.26
C TYR A 449 -35.53 -3.76 18.08
N CYS A 450 -34.51 -3.14 17.47
CA CYS A 450 -33.70 -2.13 18.15
C CYS A 450 -34.58 -0.99 18.69
N SER A 451 -35.59 -0.55 17.93
CA SER A 451 -36.50 0.52 18.34
C SER A 451 -37.56 0.12 19.36
N HIS A 452 -38.05 -1.13 19.35
CA HIS A 452 -39.28 -1.48 20.06
C HIS A 452 -39.18 -2.68 21.01
N ALA A 453 -38.06 -3.39 21.07
CA ALA A 453 -37.93 -4.53 21.98
C ALA A 453 -38.00 -4.08 23.45
N ALA A 454 -38.71 -4.86 24.28
CA ALA A 454 -38.76 -4.59 25.71
C ALA A 454 -37.42 -4.93 26.38
N TYR A 455 -37.05 -4.17 27.41
CA TYR A 455 -35.87 -4.44 28.24
C TYR A 455 -36.21 -4.27 29.72
N LYS A 456 -35.39 -4.87 30.59
CA LYS A 456 -35.67 -4.88 32.03
C LYS A 456 -35.56 -3.46 32.58
N GLY A 457 -36.60 -3.01 33.29
CA GLY A 457 -36.64 -1.67 33.89
C GLY A 457 -36.98 -0.54 32.92
N GLN A 458 -37.49 -0.86 31.72
CA GLN A 458 -37.90 0.13 30.72
C GLN A 458 -38.90 1.16 31.29
N MET A 459 -38.56 2.43 31.13
CA MET A 459 -39.44 3.56 31.48
C MET A 459 -39.99 4.27 30.24
N ALA A 460 -39.18 4.43 29.19
CA ALA A 460 -39.58 5.05 27.93
C ALA A 460 -40.24 4.03 26.99
N THR A 461 -41.45 4.31 26.52
CA THR A 461 -42.25 3.41 25.67
C THR A 461 -42.38 3.88 24.21
N SER A 462 -41.92 5.09 23.90
CA SER A 462 -42.04 5.70 22.56
C SER A 462 -40.97 5.26 21.56
N GLY A 463 -39.92 4.56 22.00
CA GLY A 463 -38.87 4.00 21.15
C GLY A 463 -37.48 4.07 21.79
N ASN A 464 -36.67 3.04 21.57
CA ASN A 464 -35.38 2.85 22.24
C ASN A 464 -34.17 3.34 21.41
N PHE A 465 -34.35 3.45 20.09
CA PHE A 465 -33.26 3.62 19.14
C PHE A 465 -33.45 4.90 18.33
N ALA A 466 -32.49 5.81 18.41
CA ALA A 466 -32.46 7.04 17.62
C ALA A 466 -31.75 6.78 16.28
N PHE A 467 -32.50 6.66 15.19
CA PHE A 467 -31.99 6.38 13.84
C PHE A 467 -32.50 7.40 12.82
N GLY A 468 -32.12 7.25 11.55
CA GLY A 468 -32.63 8.11 10.47
C GLY A 468 -31.68 9.20 10.01
N ILE A 469 -30.36 9.04 10.22
CA ILE A 469 -29.36 9.99 9.72
C ILE A 469 -29.52 10.12 8.19
N GLY A 470 -29.66 11.35 7.70
CA GLY A 470 -29.93 11.63 6.29
C GLY A 470 -31.33 11.21 5.81
N GLY A 471 -32.28 10.96 6.72
CA GLY A 471 -33.63 10.50 6.39
C GLY A 471 -33.68 9.04 5.91
N LYS A 472 -32.60 8.27 6.15
CA LYS A 472 -32.48 6.87 5.75
C LYS A 472 -32.56 5.94 6.96
N THR A 473 -33.41 4.94 6.87
CA THR A 473 -33.67 3.97 7.95
C THR A 473 -32.79 2.74 7.80
N GLU A 474 -32.64 2.26 6.58
CA GLU A 474 -31.73 1.20 6.16
C GLU A 474 -31.00 1.67 4.89
N LEU A 475 -29.75 1.26 4.73
CA LEU A 475 -28.96 1.49 3.51
C LEU A 475 -28.60 0.15 2.89
N ASP A 476 -28.91 0.00 1.62
CA ASP A 476 -28.40 -1.11 0.83
C ASP A 476 -27.01 -0.75 0.33
N VAL A 477 -26.01 -1.44 0.86
CA VAL A 477 -24.61 -1.21 0.51
C VAL A 477 -24.30 -1.88 -0.83
N GLY A 478 -25.01 -2.94 -1.18
CA GLY A 478 -24.82 -3.70 -2.42
C GLY A 478 -24.15 -5.03 -2.14
N ASP A 479 -23.28 -5.47 -3.04
CA ASP A 479 -22.59 -6.75 -2.91
C ASP A 479 -21.53 -6.74 -1.80
N CYS A 480 -21.59 -7.74 -0.92
CA CYS A 480 -20.58 -8.01 0.09
C CYS A 480 -19.42 -8.74 -0.56
N CYS A 481 -18.26 -8.11 -0.62
CA CYS A 481 -17.06 -8.68 -1.24
C CYS A 481 -16.08 -9.19 -0.18
N GLU A 482 -15.31 -10.22 -0.53
CA GLU A 482 -14.27 -10.82 0.32
C GLU A 482 -13.08 -11.26 -0.53
N PHE A 483 -11.86 -11.10 -0.02
CA PHE A 483 -10.67 -11.65 -0.66
C PHE A 483 -10.76 -13.18 -0.65
N SER A 484 -10.70 -13.80 -1.82
CA SER A 484 -10.72 -15.26 -2.01
C SER A 484 -9.35 -15.80 -2.40
N ILE A 485 -8.48 -14.96 -2.98
CA ILE A 485 -7.13 -15.34 -3.37
C ILE A 485 -6.15 -14.28 -2.88
N TYR A 486 -5.22 -14.70 -2.03
CA TYR A 486 -4.05 -13.92 -1.62
C TYR A 486 -2.86 -14.87 -1.41
N HIS A 487 -2.43 -15.49 -2.51
CA HIS A 487 -1.57 -16.67 -2.50
C HIS A 487 -0.31 -16.46 -3.34
N LEU A 488 0.75 -17.20 -3.07
CA LEU A 488 1.91 -17.31 -3.94
C LEU A 488 1.72 -18.49 -4.89
N MET A 489 2.10 -18.33 -6.14
CA MET A 489 2.11 -19.37 -7.16
C MET A 489 3.52 -19.57 -7.69
N ASN A 490 4.02 -20.81 -7.62
CA ASN A 490 5.31 -21.20 -8.18
C ASN A 490 5.26 -21.19 -9.71
N LEU A 491 6.27 -20.57 -10.31
CA LEU A 491 6.50 -20.53 -11.73
C LEU A 491 7.65 -21.46 -12.12
N ILE A 492 7.47 -22.20 -13.22
CA ILE A 492 8.60 -22.86 -13.87
C ILE A 492 9.36 -21.84 -14.72
N HIS A 493 10.64 -22.12 -14.97
CA HIS A 493 11.46 -21.23 -15.79
C HIS A 493 10.81 -20.98 -17.16
N GLY A 494 10.65 -19.70 -17.51
CA GLY A 494 9.94 -19.27 -18.72
C GLY A 494 8.63 -18.54 -18.40
N GLU A 495 7.90 -19.00 -17.38
CA GLU A 495 6.56 -18.46 -17.07
C GLU A 495 6.59 -17.03 -16.54
N GLN A 496 7.69 -16.57 -15.93
CA GLN A 496 7.82 -15.22 -15.37
C GLN A 496 7.90 -14.12 -16.44
N HIS A 497 8.12 -14.49 -17.69
CA HIS A 497 8.37 -13.57 -18.79
C HIS A 497 7.08 -13.04 -19.44
N GLY A 498 7.23 -12.03 -20.28
CA GLY A 498 6.16 -11.49 -21.10
C GLY A 498 6.26 -11.96 -22.55
N HIS A 499 5.13 -11.96 -23.26
CA HIS A 499 5.12 -12.26 -24.70
C HIS A 499 4.21 -11.30 -25.47
N ALA A 500 4.58 -11.05 -26.73
CA ALA A 500 3.78 -10.25 -27.63
C ALA A 500 2.49 -11.00 -28.00
N ILE A 501 1.35 -10.33 -27.91
CA ILE A 501 0.08 -10.83 -28.43
C ILE A 501 0.11 -10.73 -29.96
N HIS A 502 -0.10 -11.86 -30.63
CA HIS A 502 -0.31 -11.93 -32.07
C HIS A 502 -1.81 -11.99 -32.43
N THR A 503 -2.14 -11.72 -33.69
CA THR A 503 -3.54 -11.61 -34.14
C THR A 503 -4.32 -12.90 -33.85
N GLY A 504 -5.36 -12.80 -33.02
CA GLY A 504 -6.23 -13.92 -32.64
C GLY A 504 -5.89 -14.55 -31.28
N GLU A 505 -4.79 -14.16 -30.64
CA GLU A 505 -4.43 -14.61 -29.29
C GLU A 505 -5.22 -13.87 -28.21
N LYS A 506 -5.39 -14.54 -27.05
CA LYS A 506 -6.10 -13.99 -25.90
C LYS A 506 -5.15 -13.19 -25.01
N LYS A 507 -5.71 -12.21 -24.29
CA LYS A 507 -5.01 -11.41 -23.25
C LYS A 507 -4.84 -12.15 -21.92
N ILE A 508 -5.27 -13.41 -21.87
CA ILE A 508 -5.14 -14.31 -20.73
C ILE A 508 -4.56 -15.60 -21.28
N VAL A 509 -3.46 -16.06 -20.69
CA VAL A 509 -2.75 -17.25 -21.16
C VAL A 509 -3.53 -18.52 -20.79
N GLU A 510 -3.69 -19.39 -21.77
CA GLU A 510 -4.38 -20.68 -21.61
C GLU A 510 -3.45 -21.74 -21.00
N LYS A 511 -4.10 -22.73 -20.38
CA LYS A 511 -3.49 -23.92 -19.80
C LYS A 511 -2.74 -24.71 -20.88
N GLY A 512 -1.43 -24.51 -20.99
CA GLY A 512 -0.55 -25.16 -21.97
C GLY A 512 0.34 -24.19 -22.78
N LEU A 513 0.08 -22.89 -22.71
CA LEU A 513 0.86 -21.86 -23.41
C LEU A 513 1.74 -21.03 -22.45
N THR A 514 1.77 -21.39 -21.16
CA THR A 514 2.46 -20.62 -20.12
C THR A 514 3.99 -20.61 -20.26
N VAL A 515 4.56 -21.60 -20.95
CA VAL A 515 6.02 -21.74 -21.14
C VAL A 515 6.66 -20.55 -21.89
N HIS A 516 5.87 -19.77 -22.61
CA HIS A 516 6.32 -18.54 -23.29
C HIS A 516 6.13 -17.28 -22.44
N GLY A 517 5.81 -17.43 -21.15
CA GLY A 517 5.48 -16.34 -20.25
C GLY A 517 3.98 -16.18 -20.03
N ILE A 518 3.58 -15.84 -18.81
CA ILE A 518 2.15 -15.69 -18.45
C ILE A 518 1.62 -14.25 -18.60
N PHE A 519 2.48 -13.30 -19.01
CA PHE A 519 2.17 -11.88 -19.07
C PHE A 519 2.12 -11.36 -20.53
N PRO A 520 0.96 -11.43 -21.19
CA PRO A 520 0.84 -10.97 -22.56
C PRO A 520 0.92 -9.44 -22.65
N TRP A 521 1.48 -8.93 -23.74
CA TRP A 521 1.53 -7.51 -24.05
C TRP A 521 1.25 -7.20 -25.51
N GLN A 522 0.75 -6.00 -25.79
CA GLN A 522 0.56 -5.53 -27.16
C GLN A 522 0.94 -4.07 -27.32
N ARG A 523 1.35 -3.72 -28.53
CA ARG A 523 1.57 -2.34 -28.96
C ARG A 523 0.31 -1.81 -29.63
N VAL A 524 -0.18 -0.67 -29.14
CA VAL A 524 -1.28 0.08 -29.72
C VAL A 524 -0.75 1.40 -30.26
N GLU A 525 -0.90 1.60 -31.56
CA GLU A 525 -0.48 2.84 -32.21
C GLU A 525 -1.65 3.82 -32.26
N ILE A 526 -1.47 4.98 -31.63
CA ILE A 526 -2.44 6.08 -31.70
C ILE A 526 -1.97 7.03 -32.81
N PRO A 527 -2.77 7.23 -33.87
CA PRO A 527 -2.37 8.10 -34.99
C PRO A 527 -2.28 9.56 -34.55
N ALA A 528 -1.46 10.33 -35.28
CA ALA A 528 -1.48 11.78 -35.16
C ALA A 528 -2.88 12.33 -35.51
N SER A 529 -3.31 13.38 -34.82
CA SER A 529 -4.57 14.05 -35.11
C SER A 529 -4.46 14.78 -36.45
N VAL A 530 -5.30 14.42 -37.41
CA VAL A 530 -5.33 15.03 -38.75
C VAL A 530 -6.12 16.35 -38.66
N SER A 531 -5.51 17.42 -38.17
CA SER A 531 -6.09 18.76 -38.30
C SER A 531 -5.54 19.44 -39.55
N GLY A 532 -6.40 19.60 -40.56
CA GLY A 532 -6.15 20.55 -41.64
C GLY A 532 -5.93 21.96 -41.06
N ASN A 533 -4.85 22.60 -41.52
CA ASN A 533 -4.37 23.95 -41.21
C ASN A 533 -3.58 24.21 -39.91
N THR A 534 -2.32 24.56 -40.18
CA THR A 534 -1.38 25.45 -39.48
C THR A 534 -0.57 24.90 -38.30
N ASN A 535 0.72 24.68 -38.58
CA ASN A 535 1.90 25.09 -37.80
C ASN A 535 1.64 25.70 -36.41
N SER A 536 1.16 24.91 -35.45
CA SER A 536 1.40 25.19 -34.04
C SER A 536 2.50 24.24 -33.55
N THR A 537 3.75 24.65 -33.75
CA THR A 537 4.94 23.97 -33.19
C THR A 537 5.19 24.35 -31.73
N GLY A 538 4.25 25.07 -31.10
CA GLY A 538 4.31 25.46 -29.69
C GLY A 538 3.81 24.36 -28.76
N PRO A 539 4.21 24.38 -27.47
CA PRO A 539 3.72 23.43 -26.48
C PRO A 539 2.19 23.51 -26.38
N ILE A 540 1.54 22.35 -26.21
CA ILE A 540 0.08 22.32 -26.02
C ILE A 540 -0.24 23.10 -24.74
N SER A 541 -1.05 24.15 -24.89
CA SER A 541 -1.40 25.05 -23.78
C SER A 541 -2.28 24.35 -22.75
N ARG A 542 -2.16 24.80 -21.49
CA ARG A 542 -3.01 24.35 -20.39
C ARG A 542 -4.41 24.93 -20.58
N SER A 543 -5.46 24.21 -20.17
CA SER A 543 -6.74 24.89 -19.93
C SER A 543 -6.61 25.68 -18.63
N GLU A 544 -6.70 27.00 -18.69
CA GLU A 544 -6.81 27.83 -17.49
C GLU A 544 -8.12 27.46 -16.77
N SER A 545 -8.01 26.82 -15.60
CA SER A 545 -9.16 26.65 -14.73
C SER A 545 -9.51 28.01 -14.14
N ASN A 546 -10.65 28.58 -14.53
CA ASN A 546 -11.28 29.77 -13.93
C ASN A 546 -11.83 29.46 -12.53
N VAL A 547 -10.96 29.04 -11.62
CA VAL A 547 -11.25 29.03 -10.19
C VAL A 547 -10.17 29.87 -9.56
N ASP A 548 -10.57 31.00 -8.97
CA ASP A 548 -9.72 31.76 -8.08
C ASP A 548 -9.17 30.80 -7.04
N THR A 549 -7.93 30.35 -7.25
CA THR A 549 -7.17 29.68 -6.21
C THR A 549 -7.13 30.65 -5.06
N ILE A 550 -7.92 30.37 -4.02
CA ILE A 550 -7.68 30.89 -2.68
C ILE A 550 -6.24 30.49 -2.41
N SER A 551 -5.36 31.49 -2.52
CA SER A 551 -3.98 31.42 -2.09
C SER A 551 -4.04 31.11 -0.60
N ALA A 552 -4.07 29.82 -0.27
CA ALA A 552 -3.66 29.39 1.05
C ALA A 552 -2.20 29.83 1.13
N LYS A 553 -1.97 30.97 1.81
CA LYS A 553 -0.67 31.34 2.34
C LYS A 553 -0.21 30.21 3.27
N LYS A 554 0.28 29.11 2.70
CA LYS A 554 1.30 28.30 3.37
C LYS A 554 2.55 29.15 3.27
N GLU A 555 2.77 29.94 4.31
CA GLU A 555 4.06 30.60 4.51
C GLU A 555 5.17 29.57 4.27
N ARG A 556 6.18 29.98 3.50
CA ARG A 556 7.46 29.29 3.51
C ARG A 556 7.88 29.17 4.97
N LEU A 557 7.82 27.97 5.54
CA LEU A 557 8.58 27.60 6.74
C LEU A 557 10.04 27.48 6.32
N VAL A 558 10.61 28.58 5.83
CA VAL A 558 12.04 28.76 5.70
C VAL A 558 12.43 29.46 6.99
N ASP A 559 13.29 28.78 7.76
CA ASP A 559 14.10 29.35 8.84
C ASP A 559 13.58 29.25 10.29
N GLN A 560 13.24 28.03 10.79
CA GLN A 560 13.21 27.78 12.25
C GLN A 560 14.16 26.70 12.80
N ASP A 561 14.79 25.86 11.98
CA ASP A 561 15.65 24.77 12.48
C ASP A 561 17.16 25.05 12.45
N LYS A 562 17.56 26.33 12.61
CA LYS A 562 18.94 26.72 12.98
C LYS A 562 19.06 27.31 14.39
N LYS A 563 18.07 27.06 15.25
CA LYS A 563 18.32 27.04 16.69
C LYS A 563 18.73 25.62 17.03
N THR A 564 19.85 25.44 17.72
CA THR A 564 20.12 24.24 18.51
C THR A 564 18.83 23.91 19.24
N LEU A 565 18.12 22.87 18.79
CA LEU A 565 16.92 22.42 19.46
C LEU A 565 17.33 22.19 20.92
N PRO A 566 16.62 22.77 21.90
CA PRO A 566 16.92 22.44 23.28
C PRO A 566 16.91 20.92 23.41
N ALA A 567 17.89 20.36 24.12
CA ALA A 567 17.92 18.93 24.41
C ALA A 567 16.50 18.51 24.86
N LYS A 568 15.95 17.47 24.23
CA LYS A 568 14.58 17.04 24.55
C LYS A 568 14.53 16.65 26.01
N ASP A 569 13.75 17.38 26.79
CA ASP A 569 13.53 17.07 28.21
C ASP A 569 12.54 15.91 28.33
N PHE A 570 13.06 14.73 28.70
CA PHE A 570 12.26 13.53 28.94
C PHE A 570 11.92 13.32 30.42
N SER A 571 12.23 14.27 31.31
CA SER A 571 12.04 14.14 32.77
C SER A 571 10.59 13.90 33.19
N HIS A 572 9.63 14.24 32.32
CA HIS A 572 8.19 14.05 32.53
C HIS A 572 7.57 12.96 31.65
N ALA A 573 8.37 12.18 30.91
CA ALA A 573 7.86 11.11 30.05
C ALA A 573 7.20 9.99 30.88
N LYS A 574 5.96 9.62 30.51
CA LYS A 574 5.15 8.62 31.21
C LYS A 574 4.79 7.43 30.34
N ALA A 575 4.63 7.64 29.04
CA ALA A 575 4.25 6.62 28.07
C ALA A 575 5.08 6.72 26.79
N LEU A 576 5.00 5.70 25.94
CA LEU A 576 5.78 5.62 24.70
C LEU A 576 5.57 6.82 23.77
N LYS A 577 4.37 7.40 23.73
CA LYS A 577 4.09 8.63 22.96
C LYS A 577 4.92 9.85 23.36
N ASP A 578 5.43 9.88 24.60
CA ASP A 578 6.20 11.00 25.12
C ASP A 578 7.67 10.95 24.63
N VAL A 579 8.10 9.80 24.10
CA VAL A 579 9.47 9.55 23.61
C VAL A 579 9.53 9.26 22.12
N ALA A 580 8.49 8.66 21.53
CA ALA A 580 8.44 8.38 20.10
C ALA A 580 8.15 9.63 19.27
N LYS A 581 8.76 9.73 18.09
CA LYS A 581 8.45 10.76 17.09
C LYS A 581 7.17 10.45 16.32
N VAL A 582 6.99 9.18 15.95
CA VAL A 582 5.80 8.68 15.25
C VAL A 582 5.40 7.36 15.87
N ILE A 583 4.10 7.19 16.09
CA ILE A 583 3.48 5.90 16.36
C ILE A 583 2.33 5.78 15.37
N ARG A 584 2.32 4.71 14.58
CA ARG A 584 1.30 4.48 13.54
C ARG A 584 0.95 3.01 13.41
N SER A 585 -0.22 2.76 12.84
CA SER A 585 -0.64 1.46 12.36
C SER A 585 -1.09 1.57 10.91
N LYS A 586 -0.94 0.49 10.17
CA LYS A 586 -1.30 0.42 8.76
C LYS A 586 -1.48 -1.04 8.33
N ASN A 587 -2.07 -1.27 7.17
CA ASN A 587 -2.14 -2.60 6.55
C ASN A 587 -0.76 -3.14 6.21
N ALA A 588 -0.61 -4.47 6.23
CA ALA A 588 0.48 -5.20 5.59
C ALA A 588 -0.15 -6.31 4.73
N GLY A 589 -0.76 -5.91 3.61
CA GLY A 589 -1.72 -6.75 2.89
C GLY A 589 -3.09 -6.85 3.60
N PRO A 590 -4.02 -7.67 3.08
CA PRO A 590 -5.40 -7.71 3.55
C PRO A 590 -5.59 -8.50 4.85
N PHE A 591 -4.63 -9.35 5.24
CA PHE A 591 -4.77 -10.23 6.41
C PHE A 591 -3.88 -9.85 7.59
N GLN A 592 -3.04 -8.81 7.47
CA GLN A 592 -2.15 -8.38 8.56
C GLN A 592 -2.28 -6.87 8.83
N ILE A 593 -2.02 -6.48 10.08
CA ILE A 593 -1.86 -5.10 10.52
C ILE A 593 -0.44 -4.94 11.05
N THR A 594 0.24 -3.90 10.59
CA THR A 594 1.55 -3.50 11.10
C THR A 594 1.46 -2.25 11.97
N PHE A 595 2.38 -2.16 12.92
CA PHE A 595 2.57 -1.05 13.83
C PHE A 595 4.03 -0.61 13.78
N ASP A 596 4.25 0.70 13.67
CA ASP A 596 5.60 1.28 13.64
C ASP A 596 5.74 2.30 14.77
N VAL A 597 6.88 2.27 15.46
CA VAL A 597 7.31 3.27 16.44
C VAL A 597 8.65 3.81 15.96
N ILE A 598 8.69 5.09 15.58
CA ILE A 598 9.89 5.73 15.02
C ILE A 598 10.40 6.77 16.00
N PHE A 599 11.72 6.79 16.20
CA PHE A 599 12.44 7.73 17.04
C PHE A 599 13.28 8.67 16.17
N ASP A 600 13.55 9.88 16.66
CA ASP A 600 14.36 10.90 15.98
C ASP A 600 15.65 11.26 16.72
N ASP A 601 15.97 10.50 17.78
CA ASP A 601 17.19 10.59 18.57
C ASP A 601 17.81 9.19 18.70
N PRO A 602 19.03 8.96 18.18
CA PRO A 602 19.70 7.66 18.24
C PRO A 602 19.99 7.17 19.67
N VAL A 603 20.28 8.07 20.62
CA VAL A 603 20.58 7.68 22.01
C VAL A 603 19.29 7.23 22.69
N LEU A 604 18.19 7.97 22.49
CA LEU A 604 16.87 7.59 22.98
C LEU A 604 16.42 6.25 22.41
N TYR A 605 16.62 6.06 21.10
CA TYR A 605 16.33 4.82 20.41
C TYR A 605 17.01 3.62 21.08
N GLU A 606 18.32 3.70 21.32
CA GLU A 606 19.09 2.62 21.97
C GLU A 606 18.66 2.38 23.43
N VAL A 607 18.31 3.45 24.16
CA VAL A 607 17.77 3.33 25.53
C VAL A 607 16.42 2.61 25.54
N VAL A 608 15.52 2.92 24.61
CA VAL A 608 14.22 2.22 24.50
C VAL A 608 14.42 0.78 24.04
N LYS A 609 15.28 0.54 23.05
CA LYS A 609 15.62 -0.79 22.52
C LYS A 609 16.18 -1.72 23.61
N SER A 610 17.14 -1.24 24.38
CA SER A 610 17.76 -2.01 25.48
C SER A 610 16.84 -2.23 26.68
N SER A 611 15.81 -1.39 26.89
CA SER A 611 14.88 -1.52 28.01
C SER A 611 13.98 -2.76 27.97
N GLY A 612 13.84 -3.40 26.80
CA GLY A 612 12.95 -4.55 26.60
C GLY A 612 11.46 -4.23 26.66
N ILE A 613 11.05 -2.95 26.73
CA ILE A 613 9.63 -2.54 26.80
C ILE A 613 8.83 -2.95 25.55
N LEU A 614 9.51 -3.13 24.41
CA LEU A 614 8.91 -3.52 23.13
C LEU A 614 9.26 -4.97 22.71
N ARG A 615 9.69 -5.83 23.64
CA ARG A 615 9.94 -7.25 23.32
C ARG A 615 8.65 -7.98 22.94
N GLN A 616 8.76 -9.04 22.15
CA GLN A 616 7.64 -9.78 21.57
C GLN A 616 6.57 -10.19 22.60
N GLU A 617 6.96 -10.68 23.78
CA GLU A 617 5.98 -11.10 24.80
C GLU A 617 5.21 -9.92 25.40
N ALA A 618 5.88 -8.76 25.56
CA ALA A 618 5.26 -7.57 26.11
C ALA A 618 4.22 -7.00 25.14
N VAL A 619 4.55 -6.93 23.85
CA VAL A 619 3.63 -6.42 22.83
C VAL A 619 2.51 -7.42 22.49
N ALA A 620 2.79 -8.73 22.47
CA ALA A 620 1.73 -9.74 22.33
C ALA A 620 0.69 -9.61 23.45
N HIS A 621 1.15 -9.51 24.71
CA HIS A 621 0.27 -9.29 25.85
C HIS A 621 -0.50 -7.96 25.75
N LEU A 622 0.15 -6.88 25.33
CA LEU A 622 -0.49 -5.57 25.13
C LEU A 622 -1.67 -5.63 24.14
N PHE A 623 -1.53 -6.43 23.07
CA PHE A 623 -2.57 -6.64 22.06
C PHE A 623 -3.49 -7.84 22.33
N ARG A 624 -3.40 -8.45 23.52
CA ARG A 624 -4.16 -9.65 23.94
C ARG A 624 -4.00 -10.82 22.94
N ARG A 625 -2.76 -11.06 22.53
CA ARG A 625 -2.35 -12.14 21.61
C ARG A 625 -1.43 -13.13 22.29
N SER A 626 -1.41 -14.34 21.75
CA SER A 626 -0.34 -15.29 21.98
C SER A 626 0.94 -14.84 21.26
N VAL A 627 2.09 -15.29 21.77
CA VAL A 627 3.40 -15.00 21.17
C VAL A 627 3.53 -15.64 19.79
N ASP A 628 2.89 -16.79 19.59
CA ASP A 628 2.91 -17.58 18.34
C ASP A 628 2.10 -16.92 17.21
N GLU A 629 1.16 -16.04 17.54
CA GLU A 629 0.42 -15.24 16.55
C GLU A 629 1.25 -14.07 15.99
N VAL A 630 2.40 -13.73 16.58
CA VAL A 630 3.18 -12.57 16.13
C VAL A 630 3.90 -12.90 14.83
N VAL A 631 3.48 -12.26 13.73
CA VAL A 631 4.09 -12.44 12.39
C VAL A 631 5.52 -11.90 12.37
N TRP A 632 5.74 -10.71 12.94
CA TRP A 632 7.07 -10.10 13.01
C TRP A 632 7.15 -9.12 14.18
N CYS A 633 8.28 -9.07 14.87
CA CYS A 633 8.54 -8.12 15.95
C CYS A 633 10.04 -7.83 16.01
N GLY A 634 10.44 -6.57 15.91
CA GLY A 634 11.85 -6.23 15.90
C GLY A 634 12.15 -4.75 15.74
N PHE A 635 13.43 -4.45 15.94
CA PHE A 635 14.01 -3.14 15.73
C PHE A 635 14.68 -3.07 14.35
N PHE A 636 14.54 -1.93 13.68
CA PHE A 636 15.17 -1.61 12.41
C PHE A 636 16.00 -0.33 12.56
N ASP A 637 17.31 -0.53 12.72
CA ASP A 637 18.26 0.50 13.16
C ASP A 637 18.41 1.61 12.12
N GLN A 638 18.35 1.25 10.84
CA GLN A 638 18.47 2.16 9.71
C GLN A 638 17.43 3.30 9.74
N ALA A 639 16.26 3.04 10.32
CA ALA A 639 15.17 4.01 10.45
C ALA A 639 14.90 4.44 11.90
N LEU A 640 15.78 4.08 12.85
CA LEU A 640 15.56 4.29 14.29
C LEU A 640 14.15 3.85 14.70
N ALA A 641 13.73 2.67 14.24
CA ALA A 641 12.36 2.23 14.37
C ALA A 641 12.22 0.88 15.07
N PHE A 642 11.07 0.67 15.69
CA PHE A 642 10.53 -0.61 16.08
C PHE A 642 9.31 -0.91 15.23
N LYS A 643 9.10 -2.18 14.90
CA LYS A 643 7.91 -2.63 14.19
C LYS A 643 7.34 -3.92 14.78
N LEU A 644 6.02 -4.05 14.67
CA LEU A 644 5.24 -5.21 15.05
C LEU A 644 4.23 -5.49 13.94
N THR A 645 4.07 -6.75 13.57
CA THR A 645 3.02 -7.19 12.63
C THR A 645 2.21 -8.29 13.27
N LEU A 646 0.88 -8.13 13.22
CA LEU A 646 -0.09 -9.06 13.77
C LEU A 646 -1.11 -9.46 12.71
N PRO A 647 -1.68 -10.67 12.79
CA PRO A 647 -2.84 -11.06 11.99
C PRO A 647 -4.01 -10.12 12.27
N ARG A 648 -4.74 -9.78 11.22
CA ARG A 648 -5.98 -9.01 11.30
C ARG A 648 -7.07 -9.92 11.85
N THR A 649 -7.62 -9.54 13.00
CA THR A 649 -8.73 -10.29 13.60
C THR A 649 -9.79 -9.34 14.15
N ARG A 650 -11.00 -9.88 14.31
CA ARG A 650 -12.04 -9.26 15.13
C ARG A 650 -12.62 -10.31 16.07
N ASN A 651 -12.78 -9.97 17.35
CA ASN A 651 -13.29 -10.88 18.38
C ASN A 651 -12.51 -12.21 18.44
N GLY A 652 -11.20 -12.16 18.24
CA GLY A 652 -10.34 -13.36 18.21
C GLY A 652 -10.37 -14.18 16.91
N GLU A 653 -11.23 -13.84 15.95
CA GLU A 653 -11.31 -14.55 14.67
C GLU A 653 -10.61 -13.79 13.54
N LEU A 654 -9.84 -14.50 12.71
CA LEU A 654 -9.21 -13.95 11.51
C LEU A 654 -10.25 -13.27 10.61
N ARG A 655 -9.87 -12.13 10.05
CA ARG A 655 -10.66 -11.36 9.10
C ARG A 655 -9.76 -10.78 8.02
N CYS A 656 -10.24 -10.74 6.78
CA CYS A 656 -9.60 -9.94 5.75
C CYS A 656 -10.13 -8.49 5.78
N SER A 657 -9.31 -7.55 5.32
CA SER A 657 -9.71 -6.16 5.10
C SER A 657 -10.98 -6.07 4.25
N GLY A 658 -11.96 -5.25 4.67
CA GLY A 658 -13.22 -5.04 3.95
C GLY A 658 -14.25 -6.17 4.01
N GLY A 659 -13.91 -7.29 4.66
CA GLY A 659 -14.82 -8.43 4.84
C GLY A 659 -16.04 -8.10 5.72
N PHE A 660 -16.99 -9.04 5.81
CA PHE A 660 -18.16 -8.90 6.69
C PHE A 660 -17.72 -8.72 8.14
N MET A 661 -18.29 -7.73 8.82
CA MET A 661 -17.89 -7.37 10.18
C MET A 661 -16.41 -7.00 10.31
N GLU A 662 -15.74 -6.50 9.28
CA GLU A 662 -14.45 -5.84 9.45
C GLU A 662 -14.69 -4.36 9.82
N ASN A 663 -13.91 -3.78 10.74
CA ASN A 663 -14.19 -2.47 11.34
C ASN A 663 -13.24 -1.34 10.91
N ASP A 664 -12.15 -1.65 10.22
CA ASP A 664 -11.12 -0.72 9.80
C ASP A 664 -10.31 -1.24 8.61
N VAL A 665 -10.85 -1.06 7.41
CA VAL A 665 -10.26 -1.52 6.14
C VAL A 665 -8.82 -1.03 5.97
N HIS A 666 -8.51 0.17 6.48
CA HIS A 666 -7.22 0.83 6.32
C HIS A 666 -6.20 0.47 7.43
N GLY A 667 -6.63 -0.21 8.51
CA GLY A 667 -5.76 -0.52 9.66
C GLY A 667 -5.31 0.73 10.43
N SER A 668 -6.11 1.80 10.38
CA SER A 668 -5.82 3.09 11.00
C SER A 668 -6.09 3.11 12.51
N GLN A 669 -5.27 3.85 13.25
CA GLN A 669 -5.51 4.11 14.68
C GLN A 669 -5.53 2.86 15.59
N GLN A 670 -5.13 1.69 15.07
CA GLN A 670 -4.96 0.48 15.87
C GLN A 670 -3.77 0.61 16.83
N TYR A 671 -2.88 1.59 16.62
CA TYR A 671 -1.66 1.81 17.39
C TYR A 671 -1.85 2.41 18.80
N LEU A 672 -3.08 2.75 19.20
CA LEU A 672 -3.35 3.38 20.50
C LEU A 672 -2.79 2.60 21.71
N PRO A 673 -2.86 1.26 21.78
CA PRO A 673 -2.23 0.51 22.88
C PRO A 673 -0.73 0.79 23.02
N LEU A 674 0.01 0.90 21.90
CA LEU A 674 1.43 1.27 21.92
C LEU A 674 1.61 2.73 22.34
N MET A 675 0.77 3.63 21.85
CA MET A 675 0.81 5.05 22.20
C MET A 675 0.65 5.28 23.71
N GLU A 676 -0.22 4.51 24.35
CA GLU A 676 -0.52 4.60 25.78
C GLU A 676 0.36 3.70 26.67
N LEU A 677 1.26 2.91 26.08
CA LEU A 677 2.13 1.97 26.79
C LEU A 677 2.97 2.70 27.85
N PRO A 678 2.77 2.44 29.16
CA PRO A 678 3.50 3.12 30.22
C PRO A 678 4.99 2.74 30.21
N LEU A 679 5.86 3.73 30.40
CA LEU A 679 7.29 3.50 30.57
C LEU A 679 7.57 2.81 31.91
N SER A 680 8.54 1.90 31.94
CA SER A 680 8.99 1.28 33.20
C SER A 680 9.69 2.31 34.10
N GLU A 681 9.67 2.10 35.42
CA GLU A 681 10.37 3.00 36.37
C GLU A 681 11.89 3.03 36.16
N GLU A 682 12.46 1.96 35.61
CA GLU A 682 13.85 1.95 35.18
C GLU A 682 14.08 2.84 33.97
N LEU A 683 13.27 2.70 32.92
CA LEU A 683 13.37 3.52 31.72
C LEU A 683 13.16 5.00 32.03
N LYS A 684 12.18 5.36 32.88
CA LYS A 684 11.98 6.74 33.35
C LYS A 684 13.20 7.31 34.07
N ARG A 685 13.87 6.51 34.90
CA ARG A 685 15.11 6.93 35.60
C ARG A 685 16.24 7.18 34.61
N THR A 686 16.42 6.30 33.62
CA THR A 686 17.43 6.46 32.56
C THR A 686 17.17 7.72 31.73
N LEU A 687 15.92 7.93 31.29
CA LEU A 687 15.53 9.12 30.52
C LEU A 687 15.73 10.42 31.31
N LYS A 688 15.44 10.41 32.61
CA LYS A 688 15.69 11.56 33.49
C LYS A 688 17.18 11.87 33.68
N ALA A 689 18.06 10.89 33.47
CA ALA A 689 19.50 11.10 33.52
C ALA A 689 20.08 11.60 32.18
N MET A 690 19.32 11.52 31.08
CA MET A 690 19.72 12.02 29.75
C MET A 690 19.44 13.51 29.56
N GLY A 691 18.42 14.05 30.23
CA GLY A 691 18.09 15.48 30.28
C GLY A 691 18.73 16.16 31.47
#